data_AF-A0AAN6ZVS3-F1
#
_entry.id   AF-A0AAN6ZVS3-F1
#
_cell.length_a   1.000
_cell.length_b   1.000
_cell.length_c   1.000
_cell.angle_alpha   90.00
_cell.angle_beta   90.00
_cell.angle_gamma   90.00
#
_symmetry.space_group_name_H-M   'P 1'
#
loop_
_entity.id
_entity.type
_entity.pdbx_description
1 polymer ?
#
loop_
_entity_poly.entity_id
_entity_poly.type
_entity_poly.pdbx_seq_one_letter_code
_entity_poly.pdbx_strand_id
1 'polypeptide(L)'
;MAPDSEKDFDPEVDDFSVEAFDDGNDFFAKREVNYEERFRAASKEIKRKKTFANDREVEEFLRQYDDVAGKSVARVVKHTDDVEPGDVELLVRRMVERWPSLLGDVNKDEHNPVFMAIRNSQHALVGYMISACKDRDRLESALSKKAPDGNTCLHAALKETRDVNPNTIRMLIESATDDVLAVQDDVGMTPMHYAVSFNQCNAARADLIALFIDRDLKALQKSVRSQQTFLDVRAMSGRSVYREHENSRAPIAKRYEEHLAKKRQATGANKQGQAARSAPRDLRDKARDSRQGGSAEPNGGSSTDKYGSNGDADDGLDERERLRQIRKAEEAKEKGEETKRPAQPVRAGNSSRNHEPAPNTPLKRRSTARFDSNLEQEKQKEKERVRPAPKSRGSSHGEKTMIGLLKNSDAILLRLKLHYMRMRSAEMAISFLYGNNIDDFQISFDYDRLPRKMLWNEFVKRFGADAQSGLRFDRVLQYVTFPRVQVTLKGRRADMEREAELQSGVRQVGKLGRKDMQYFFDWLYKKGVRHIIRVSVEDSGDSGETVHSDQAIQESLERFIVEHLDWKKTDLDPETILRVSSKVNREAPTPENPMKTEIVSDRQLKQLYLRWSGNNAVLRGWSEPEGLAMLPYLQSILLFTPPADKTYDNEPWIRAKIDDFEAKLIASRQAARAQAQTLLPVKITAPGVFGVGDISSVFGDVEVIRMDSVADNERKVRSLDAPHLTSSAPVKGVNSHRWLDSTARFAGGMIPFWETTVNNFLESRQNRHTLGELEKDVVLALIDDGVDMFDTPETNQILEGKSFDFHGGKVRPPFSSAKGHGTVMASMILRVCPMVKIYPIRLKTYENAKGKNMNIDAGYAAQAIQAALDKKAAIISMSWTVPMSEGDSEAKKRLHNVLKTAVERRVLMFCSAPDEGKFTELDYPSGPWRDRFFRIGAAGSDGSVFQWTPDDGITYVIPGVDVVREQAANRTFDPHSGQGIPNRMVEFHETGSSVATALGAGLAAMIIYCVKASILAVKTVNNSNSPLLGILPDNAAELIAHPDEMKRAFASLGKVTPNNFVQIWDELDKISEQLEVLRAPSSTPEAKLKCTNAFVDFGQRLWGAARQEH
;
A
#
# COMPACT_ATOMS: atom_id res chain seq x y z
N MET A 1 -59.88 -9.81 -22.93
CA MET A 1 -60.53 -10.49 -24.08
C MET A 1 -59.45 -11.28 -24.79
N ALA A 2 -59.72 -12.55 -25.15
CA ALA A 2 -59.12 -13.18 -26.33
C ALA A 2 -59.81 -12.57 -27.59
N PRO A 3 -59.28 -12.69 -28.83
CA PRO A 3 -58.94 -13.98 -29.49
C PRO A 3 -57.40 -14.23 -29.55
N ASP A 4 -56.80 -15.18 -30.31
CA ASP A 4 -57.04 -16.59 -30.74
C ASP A 4 -56.19 -16.83 -32.04
N SER A 5 -56.15 -17.97 -32.74
CA SER A 5 -55.85 -19.38 -32.40
C SER A 5 -55.47 -20.14 -33.72
N GLU A 6 -55.45 -21.48 -33.71
CA GLU A 6 -55.21 -22.42 -34.85
C GLU A 6 -53.74 -22.61 -35.33
N LYS A 7 -53.19 -23.81 -35.64
CA LYS A 7 -53.61 -25.22 -35.95
C LYS A 7 -53.40 -25.60 -37.44
N ASP A 8 -53.18 -26.88 -37.81
CA ASP A 8 -53.08 -28.12 -37.01
C ASP A 8 -51.68 -28.81 -37.15
N PHE A 9 -51.37 -30.04 -37.61
CA PHE A 9 -52.09 -31.22 -38.15
C PHE A 9 -51.24 -32.52 -37.96
N ASP A 10 -51.84 -33.66 -38.31
CA ASP A 10 -51.49 -35.06 -37.97
C ASP A 10 -50.73 -35.83 -39.11
N PRO A 11 -50.41 -37.17 -39.11
CA PRO A 11 -51.30 -38.30 -38.72
C PRO A 11 -50.69 -39.58 -38.06
N GLU A 12 -51.52 -40.28 -37.24
CA GLU A 12 -51.94 -41.72 -37.27
C GLU A 12 -50.88 -42.88 -37.36
N VAL A 13 -51.05 -44.15 -36.92
CA VAL A 13 -52.05 -45.00 -36.17
C VAL A 13 -51.28 -46.31 -35.77
N ASP A 14 -51.53 -47.05 -34.67
CA ASP A 14 -52.59 -48.06 -34.45
C ASP A 14 -52.58 -48.64 -33.00
N ASP A 15 -53.54 -49.51 -32.64
CA ASP A 15 -54.01 -49.79 -31.26
C ASP A 15 -53.88 -51.27 -30.76
N PHE A 16 -54.40 -51.54 -29.54
CA PHE A 16 -54.76 -52.81 -28.87
C PHE A 16 -53.82 -53.51 -27.85
N SER A 17 -53.83 -52.92 -26.63
CA SER A 17 -54.39 -53.52 -25.40
C SER A 17 -53.80 -54.76 -24.68
N VAL A 18 -53.48 -54.56 -23.39
CA VAL A 18 -53.63 -55.47 -22.21
C VAL A 18 -52.87 -56.81 -22.16
N GLU A 19 -51.86 -56.88 -21.27
CA GLU A 19 -51.91 -57.74 -20.06
C GLU A 19 -50.85 -57.30 -19.03
N ALA A 20 -50.86 -57.84 -17.81
CA ALA A 20 -50.07 -57.32 -16.68
C ALA A 20 -48.97 -58.28 -16.22
N PHE A 21 -47.72 -57.78 -16.08
CA PHE A 21 -46.65 -58.45 -15.34
C PHE A 21 -45.80 -57.46 -14.52
N ASP A 22 -45.72 -57.73 -13.22
CA ASP A 22 -44.83 -57.09 -12.25
C ASP A 22 -43.56 -57.94 -12.10
N ASP A 23 -42.41 -57.47 -12.61
CA ASP A 23 -41.08 -58.01 -12.26
C ASP A 23 -39.89 -57.09 -12.65
N GLY A 24 -40.14 -55.81 -12.96
CA GLY A 24 -39.11 -54.92 -13.56
C GLY A 24 -38.03 -54.41 -12.60
N ASN A 25 -38.31 -54.35 -11.30
CA ASN A 25 -37.49 -53.61 -10.33
C ASN A 25 -36.40 -54.47 -9.65
N ASP A 26 -36.62 -55.78 -9.55
CA ASP A 26 -35.77 -56.67 -8.76
C ASP A 26 -34.47 -57.08 -9.48
N PHE A 27 -34.42 -57.03 -10.82
CA PHE A 27 -33.21 -57.41 -11.57
C PHE A 27 -32.05 -56.41 -11.38
N PHE A 28 -32.34 -55.11 -11.24
CA PHE A 28 -31.33 -54.11 -10.88
C PHE A 28 -30.89 -54.26 -9.43
N ALA A 29 -31.83 -54.46 -8.50
CA ALA A 29 -31.55 -54.69 -7.08
C ALA A 29 -30.64 -55.92 -6.86
N LYS A 30 -30.99 -57.09 -7.43
CA LYS A 30 -30.17 -58.31 -7.37
C LYS A 30 -28.75 -58.11 -7.92
N ARG A 31 -28.59 -57.27 -8.95
CA ARG A 31 -27.28 -56.97 -9.55
C ARG A 31 -26.42 -56.02 -8.69
N GLU A 32 -27.04 -55.08 -7.97
CA GLU A 32 -26.34 -54.30 -6.93
C GLU A 32 -25.97 -55.16 -5.71
N VAL A 33 -26.86 -56.03 -5.23
CA VAL A 33 -26.61 -56.89 -4.05
C VAL A 33 -25.42 -57.81 -4.28
N ASN A 34 -25.38 -58.54 -5.40
CA ASN A 34 -24.26 -59.43 -5.75
C ASN A 34 -22.93 -58.63 -5.86
N TYR A 35 -22.98 -57.43 -6.44
CA TYR A 35 -21.81 -56.55 -6.53
C TYR A 35 -21.31 -56.08 -5.15
N GLU A 36 -22.21 -55.69 -4.25
CA GLU A 36 -21.89 -55.26 -2.89
C GLU A 36 -21.36 -56.42 -2.03
N GLU A 37 -21.85 -57.65 -2.23
CA GLU A 37 -21.29 -58.86 -1.62
C GLU A 37 -19.89 -59.19 -2.13
N ARG A 38 -19.67 -59.14 -3.46
CA ARG A 38 -18.32 -59.32 -4.05
C ARG A 38 -17.35 -58.21 -3.60
N PHE A 39 -17.83 -56.98 -3.42
CA PHE A 39 -17.04 -55.89 -2.85
C PHE A 39 -16.65 -56.13 -1.39
N ARG A 40 -17.57 -56.63 -0.55
CA ARG A 40 -17.27 -57.04 0.83
C ARG A 40 -16.29 -58.20 0.87
N ALA A 41 -16.38 -59.16 -0.06
CA ALA A 41 -15.41 -60.25 -0.18
C ALA A 41 -14.01 -59.73 -0.55
N ALA A 42 -13.89 -58.85 -1.55
CA ALA A 42 -12.63 -58.22 -1.94
C ALA A 42 -12.01 -57.39 -0.80
N SER A 43 -12.81 -56.60 -0.08
CA SER A 43 -12.36 -55.83 1.08
C SER A 43 -11.90 -56.72 2.24
N LYS A 44 -12.61 -57.83 2.48
CA LYS A 44 -12.23 -58.83 3.48
C LYS A 44 -10.94 -59.56 3.08
N GLU A 45 -10.71 -59.83 1.79
CA GLU A 45 -9.49 -60.44 1.28
C GLU A 45 -8.28 -59.51 1.41
N ILE A 46 -8.43 -58.20 1.13
CA ILE A 46 -7.40 -57.19 1.42
C ILE A 46 -7.04 -57.20 2.91
N LYS A 47 -8.03 -57.10 3.80
CA LYS A 47 -7.81 -57.18 5.27
C LYS A 47 -7.25 -58.52 5.75
N ARG A 48 -7.43 -59.61 4.99
CA ARG A 48 -6.91 -60.95 5.30
C ARG A 48 -5.47 -61.15 4.84
N LYS A 49 -5.13 -60.78 3.59
CA LYS A 49 -3.74 -60.84 3.07
C LYS A 49 -2.83 -59.87 3.82
N LYS A 50 -3.36 -58.69 4.17
CA LYS A 50 -2.64 -57.51 4.69
C LYS A 50 -1.64 -56.93 3.71
N THR A 51 -0.68 -57.71 3.21
CA THR A 51 0.36 -57.28 2.26
C THR A 51 0.15 -57.83 0.85
N PHE A 52 0.62 -57.09 -0.14
CA PHE A 52 0.82 -57.52 -1.54
C PHE A 52 2.30 -57.40 -1.89
N ALA A 53 3.04 -58.52 -1.83
CA ALA A 53 4.50 -58.51 -1.84
C ALA A 53 5.13 -58.57 -3.24
N ASN A 54 4.34 -58.85 -4.29
CA ASN A 54 4.82 -58.97 -5.68
C ASN A 54 3.70 -58.79 -6.71
N ASP A 55 4.08 -58.51 -7.96
CA ASP A 55 3.15 -58.33 -9.09
C ASP A 55 2.19 -59.51 -9.30
N ARG A 56 2.62 -60.74 -9.01
CA ARG A 56 1.82 -61.95 -9.23
C ARG A 56 0.63 -62.01 -8.27
N GLU A 57 0.81 -61.62 -7.00
CA GLU A 57 -0.27 -61.51 -6.03
C GLU A 57 -1.27 -60.41 -6.36
N VAL A 58 -0.79 -59.32 -7.00
CA VAL A 58 -1.63 -58.22 -7.48
C VAL A 58 -2.44 -58.64 -8.70
N GLU A 59 -1.82 -59.21 -9.73
CA GLU A 59 -2.56 -59.69 -10.91
C GLU A 59 -3.49 -60.87 -10.59
N GLU A 60 -3.17 -61.73 -9.61
CA GLU A 60 -4.08 -62.78 -9.15
C GLU A 60 -5.32 -62.19 -8.46
N PHE A 61 -5.14 -61.19 -7.60
CA PHE A 61 -6.26 -60.48 -6.96
C PHE A 61 -7.09 -59.70 -7.98
N LEU A 62 -6.46 -58.97 -8.90
CA LEU A 62 -7.16 -58.26 -9.97
C LEU A 62 -7.91 -59.23 -10.88
N ARG A 63 -7.34 -60.39 -11.25
CA ARG A 63 -8.05 -61.41 -12.04
C ARG A 63 -9.23 -62.04 -11.29
N GLN A 64 -9.23 -62.05 -9.96
CA GLN A 64 -10.33 -62.58 -9.15
C GLN A 64 -11.48 -61.58 -8.95
N TYR A 65 -11.16 -60.27 -8.93
CA TYR A 65 -12.08 -59.19 -8.57
C TYR A 65 -12.13 -58.03 -9.59
N ASP A 66 -11.76 -58.25 -10.85
CA ASP A 66 -11.66 -57.23 -11.93
C ASP A 66 -12.97 -56.42 -12.07
N ASP A 67 -14.11 -57.13 -11.97
CA ASP A 67 -15.48 -56.61 -12.02
C ASP A 67 -15.88 -55.68 -10.85
N VAL A 68 -15.03 -55.60 -9.84
CA VAL A 68 -15.18 -54.78 -8.64
C VAL A 68 -14.06 -53.75 -8.51
N ALA A 69 -12.81 -54.17 -8.73
CA ALA A 69 -11.64 -53.31 -8.72
C ALA A 69 -11.77 -52.20 -9.77
N GLY A 70 -12.25 -52.53 -10.97
CA GLY A 70 -12.49 -51.60 -12.08
C GLY A 70 -13.69 -50.65 -11.92
N LYS A 71 -14.19 -50.39 -10.70
CA LYS A 71 -15.36 -49.50 -10.47
C LYS A 71 -15.23 -48.46 -9.34
N SER A 72 -14.33 -48.60 -8.38
CA SER A 72 -14.11 -47.54 -7.37
C SER A 72 -12.85 -47.72 -6.53
N VAL A 73 -11.82 -46.90 -6.78
CA VAL A 73 -10.69 -46.77 -5.84
C VAL A 73 -11.15 -46.11 -4.52
N ALA A 74 -12.08 -45.16 -4.58
CA ALA A 74 -12.60 -44.44 -3.40
C ALA A 74 -13.20 -45.37 -2.32
N ARG A 75 -13.89 -46.44 -2.72
CA ARG A 75 -14.44 -47.41 -1.76
C ARG A 75 -13.36 -48.28 -1.09
N VAL A 76 -12.23 -48.55 -1.75
CA VAL A 76 -11.09 -49.27 -1.17
C VAL A 76 -10.44 -48.40 -0.08
N VAL A 77 -10.19 -47.12 -0.38
CA VAL A 77 -9.68 -46.09 0.56
C VAL A 77 -10.59 -45.94 1.80
N LYS A 78 -11.92 -46.13 1.66
CA LYS A 78 -12.88 -46.09 2.78
C LYS A 78 -12.79 -47.29 3.74
N HIS A 79 -11.96 -48.30 3.47
CA HIS A 79 -11.87 -49.52 4.28
C HIS A 79 -10.44 -49.91 4.67
N THR A 80 -9.41 -49.14 4.28
CA THR A 80 -7.99 -49.40 4.61
C THR A 80 -7.57 -48.94 6.02
N ASP A 81 -8.49 -48.50 6.88
CA ASP A 81 -8.18 -47.96 8.22
C ASP A 81 -7.48 -48.97 9.17
N ASP A 82 -7.49 -50.28 8.85
CA ASP A 82 -6.79 -51.35 9.57
C ASP A 82 -5.50 -51.85 8.87
N VAL A 83 -5.05 -51.19 7.79
CA VAL A 83 -3.98 -51.66 6.88
C VAL A 83 -2.96 -50.55 6.62
N GLU A 84 -1.66 -50.85 6.75
CA GLU A 84 -0.61 -49.88 6.50
C GLU A 84 -0.56 -49.48 5.01
N PRO A 85 -0.47 -48.17 4.66
CA PRO A 85 -0.51 -47.74 3.26
C PRO A 85 0.53 -48.37 2.33
N GLY A 86 1.72 -48.71 2.85
CA GLY A 86 2.78 -49.38 2.08
C GLY A 86 2.43 -50.81 1.68
N ASP A 87 1.61 -51.50 2.47
CA ASP A 87 1.24 -52.91 2.25
C ASP A 87 0.33 -53.10 1.02
N VAL A 88 -0.33 -52.01 0.59
CA VAL A 88 -1.21 -51.94 -0.60
C VAL A 88 -0.64 -51.10 -1.74
N GLU A 89 0.63 -50.66 -1.65
CA GLU A 89 1.27 -49.77 -2.63
C GLU A 89 1.20 -50.31 -4.07
N LEU A 90 1.61 -51.56 -4.28
CA LEU A 90 1.63 -52.18 -5.61
C LEU A 90 0.23 -52.35 -6.21
N LEU A 91 -0.77 -52.66 -5.38
CA LEU A 91 -2.16 -52.77 -5.80
C LEU A 91 -2.72 -51.41 -6.24
N VAL A 92 -2.55 -50.37 -5.43
CA VAL A 92 -3.05 -49.02 -5.74
C VAL A 92 -2.37 -48.45 -6.99
N ARG A 93 -1.05 -48.63 -7.14
CA ARG A 93 -0.32 -48.25 -8.37
C ARG A 93 -0.91 -48.96 -9.59
N ARG A 94 -1.01 -50.29 -9.57
CA ARG A 94 -1.50 -51.08 -10.72
C ARG A 94 -2.96 -50.77 -11.08
N MET A 95 -3.82 -50.51 -10.09
CA MET A 95 -5.22 -50.11 -10.35
C MET A 95 -5.29 -48.76 -11.09
N VAL A 96 -4.48 -47.77 -10.70
CA VAL A 96 -4.45 -46.46 -11.37
C VAL A 96 -3.77 -46.52 -12.74
N GLU A 97 -2.73 -47.34 -12.92
CA GLU A 97 -2.12 -47.60 -14.23
C GLU A 97 -3.10 -48.25 -15.22
N ARG A 98 -3.97 -49.14 -14.74
CA ARG A 98 -4.91 -49.94 -15.55
C ARG A 98 -6.24 -49.23 -15.82
N TRP A 99 -6.70 -48.39 -14.88
CA TRP A 99 -7.95 -47.62 -15.01
C TRP A 99 -7.81 -46.18 -14.45
N PRO A 100 -7.13 -45.25 -15.17
CA PRO A 100 -6.95 -43.86 -14.71
C PRO A 100 -8.26 -43.10 -14.45
N SER A 101 -9.36 -43.48 -15.11
CA SER A 101 -10.69 -42.90 -14.92
C SER A 101 -11.21 -42.99 -13.48
N LEU A 102 -10.80 -44.01 -12.72
CA LEU A 102 -11.27 -44.25 -11.35
C LEU A 102 -10.85 -43.15 -10.36
N LEU A 103 -9.94 -42.25 -10.74
CA LEU A 103 -9.59 -41.06 -9.96
C LEU A 103 -10.69 -39.97 -10.03
N GLY A 104 -11.47 -39.92 -11.10
CA GLY A 104 -12.59 -38.99 -11.26
C GLY A 104 -13.91 -39.51 -10.67
N ASP A 105 -14.00 -40.81 -10.39
CA ASP A 105 -15.20 -41.46 -9.87
C ASP A 105 -15.43 -41.14 -8.40
N VAL A 106 -16.67 -40.77 -8.07
CA VAL A 106 -17.06 -40.31 -6.74
C VAL A 106 -17.81 -41.36 -5.95
N ASN A 107 -17.73 -41.28 -4.62
CA ASN A 107 -18.50 -42.11 -3.71
C ASN A 107 -19.94 -41.56 -3.53
N LYS A 108 -20.76 -42.21 -2.69
CA LYS A 108 -22.14 -41.75 -2.36
C LYS A 108 -22.20 -40.40 -1.66
N ASP A 109 -21.05 -39.92 -1.17
CA ASP A 109 -20.87 -38.63 -0.50
C ASP A 109 -20.27 -37.59 -1.48
N GLU A 110 -20.27 -37.88 -2.80
CA GLU A 110 -19.66 -37.13 -3.92
C GLU A 110 -18.13 -36.86 -3.85
N HIS A 111 -17.41 -37.53 -2.95
CA HIS A 111 -15.95 -37.39 -2.84
C HIS A 111 -15.21 -38.37 -3.77
N ASN A 112 -14.17 -37.88 -4.46
CA ASN A 112 -13.25 -38.70 -5.27
C ASN A 112 -12.17 -39.39 -4.38
N PRO A 113 -11.38 -40.37 -4.89
CA PRO A 113 -10.46 -41.15 -4.05
C PRO A 113 -9.32 -40.32 -3.45
N VAL A 114 -8.85 -39.31 -4.18
CA VAL A 114 -7.75 -38.42 -3.76
C VAL A 114 -8.22 -37.53 -2.61
N PHE A 115 -9.43 -36.97 -2.71
CA PHE A 115 -10.07 -36.20 -1.63
C PHE A 115 -10.24 -37.06 -0.38
N MET A 116 -10.73 -38.29 -0.53
CA MET A 116 -10.89 -39.22 0.58
C MET A 116 -9.57 -39.56 1.28
N ALA A 117 -8.51 -39.87 0.52
CA ALA A 117 -7.21 -40.19 1.08
C ALA A 117 -6.55 -39.00 1.80
N ILE A 118 -6.85 -37.77 1.40
CA ILE A 118 -6.44 -36.54 2.12
C ILE A 118 -7.19 -36.44 3.46
N ARG A 119 -8.53 -36.48 3.43
CA ARG A 119 -9.42 -36.33 4.59
C ARG A 119 -9.30 -37.45 5.63
N ASN A 120 -8.84 -38.64 5.21
CA ASN A 120 -8.52 -39.78 6.08
C ASN A 120 -7.03 -39.79 6.53
N SER A 121 -6.25 -38.76 6.23
CA SER A 121 -4.81 -38.64 6.53
C SER A 121 -3.91 -39.74 5.93
N GLN A 122 -4.37 -40.44 4.88
CA GLN A 122 -3.67 -41.55 4.22
C GLN A 122 -2.68 -41.03 3.15
N HIS A 123 -1.74 -40.18 3.57
CA HIS A 123 -0.89 -39.36 2.70
C HIS A 123 0.02 -40.11 1.71
N ALA A 124 0.36 -41.37 2.01
CA ALA A 124 1.12 -42.23 1.09
C ALA A 124 0.27 -42.70 -0.09
N LEU A 125 -1.01 -43.04 0.13
CA LEU A 125 -1.92 -43.47 -0.94
C LEU A 125 -2.11 -42.36 -1.99
N VAL A 126 -2.20 -41.10 -1.55
CA VAL A 126 -2.23 -39.93 -2.45
C VAL A 126 -0.99 -39.90 -3.34
N GLY A 127 0.20 -40.16 -2.78
CA GLY A 127 1.45 -40.23 -3.54
C GLY A 127 1.49 -41.37 -4.55
N TYR A 128 0.95 -42.55 -4.20
CA TYR A 128 0.85 -43.68 -5.12
C TYR A 128 -0.14 -43.44 -6.26
N MET A 129 -1.30 -42.83 -5.98
CA MET A 129 -2.29 -42.49 -7.01
C MET A 129 -1.74 -41.46 -8.00
N ILE A 130 -1.13 -40.38 -7.52
CA ILE A 130 -0.59 -39.32 -8.40
C ILE A 130 0.59 -39.84 -9.22
N SER A 131 1.53 -40.57 -8.61
CA SER A 131 2.72 -41.07 -9.33
C SER A 131 2.45 -42.24 -10.29
N ALA A 132 1.32 -42.93 -10.16
CA ALA A 132 0.88 -43.97 -11.10
C ALA A 132 0.08 -43.43 -12.30
N CYS A 133 -0.56 -42.26 -12.17
CA CYS A 133 -1.43 -41.72 -13.21
C CYS A 133 -0.62 -41.09 -14.36
N LYS A 134 -0.50 -41.83 -15.47
CA LYS A 134 0.18 -41.38 -16.71
C LYS A 134 -0.73 -40.53 -17.60
N ASP A 135 -2.05 -40.64 -17.41
CA ASP A 135 -3.07 -39.82 -18.07
C ASP A 135 -3.23 -38.51 -17.29
N ARG A 136 -2.87 -37.37 -17.91
CA ARG A 136 -2.93 -36.05 -17.28
C ARG A 136 -4.34 -35.47 -17.25
N ASP A 137 -5.09 -35.65 -18.31
CA ASP A 137 -6.43 -35.07 -18.48
C ASP A 137 -7.41 -35.69 -17.45
N ARG A 138 -7.26 -36.99 -17.16
CA ARG A 138 -8.01 -37.67 -16.09
C ARG A 138 -7.57 -37.25 -14.69
N LEU A 139 -6.27 -37.04 -14.47
CA LEU A 139 -5.75 -36.53 -13.20
C LEU A 139 -6.22 -35.10 -12.93
N GLU A 140 -6.21 -34.24 -13.94
CA GLU A 140 -6.74 -32.87 -13.87
C GLU A 140 -8.24 -32.86 -13.60
N SER A 141 -9.02 -33.67 -14.34
CA SER A 141 -10.46 -33.83 -14.11
C SER A 141 -10.78 -34.28 -12.68
N ALA A 142 -9.94 -35.14 -12.08
CA ALA A 142 -10.07 -35.54 -10.68
C ALA A 142 -9.71 -34.39 -9.70
N LEU A 143 -8.62 -33.65 -9.94
CA LEU A 143 -8.15 -32.59 -9.05
C LEU A 143 -9.02 -31.32 -9.08
N SER A 144 -9.62 -30.99 -10.23
CA SER A 144 -10.56 -29.87 -10.41
C SER A 144 -11.96 -30.15 -9.84
N LYS A 145 -12.31 -31.42 -9.57
CA LYS A 145 -13.65 -31.80 -9.12
C LYS A 145 -13.92 -31.28 -7.70
N LYS A 146 -14.98 -30.48 -7.56
CA LYS A 146 -15.49 -30.01 -6.26
C LYS A 146 -16.26 -31.12 -5.56
N ALA A 147 -16.16 -31.16 -4.24
CA ALA A 147 -17.08 -31.88 -3.36
C ALA A 147 -18.33 -31.00 -3.04
N PRO A 148 -19.37 -31.54 -2.37
CA PRO A 148 -20.62 -30.81 -2.06
C PRO A 148 -20.48 -29.57 -1.14
N ASP A 149 -19.29 -29.32 -0.61
CA ASP A 149 -18.93 -28.17 0.22
C ASP A 149 -18.03 -27.16 -0.52
N GLY A 150 -18.06 -27.23 -1.85
CA GLY A 150 -17.29 -26.39 -2.78
C GLY A 150 -15.80 -26.73 -2.87
N ASN A 151 -15.26 -27.54 -1.96
CA ASN A 151 -13.83 -27.75 -1.83
C ASN A 151 -13.30 -28.75 -2.88
N THR A 152 -12.14 -28.47 -3.45
CA THR A 152 -11.35 -29.48 -4.21
C THR A 152 -10.35 -30.21 -3.29
N CYS A 153 -9.67 -31.24 -3.79
CA CYS A 153 -8.63 -31.96 -3.06
C CYS A 153 -7.55 -31.03 -2.47
N LEU A 154 -7.16 -30.00 -3.22
CA LEU A 154 -6.19 -28.99 -2.78
C LEU A 154 -6.74 -28.08 -1.69
N HIS A 155 -8.03 -27.72 -1.73
CA HIS A 155 -8.65 -26.95 -0.65
C HIS A 155 -8.61 -27.75 0.66
N ALA A 156 -9.01 -29.02 0.65
CA ALA A 156 -8.95 -29.89 1.83
C ALA A 156 -7.52 -29.96 2.42
N ALA A 157 -6.51 -30.26 1.60
CA ALA A 157 -5.11 -30.37 2.02
C ALA A 157 -4.47 -29.06 2.55
N LEU A 158 -5.08 -27.91 2.27
CA LEU A 158 -4.61 -26.59 2.72
C LEU A 158 -5.47 -26.02 3.87
N LYS A 159 -6.68 -26.53 4.06
CA LYS A 159 -7.67 -26.14 5.08
C LYS A 159 -7.58 -26.99 6.35
N GLU A 160 -7.22 -28.26 6.23
CA GLU A 160 -7.04 -29.17 7.37
C GLU A 160 -5.73 -28.88 8.14
N THR A 161 -5.84 -28.81 9.47
CA THR A 161 -4.77 -28.35 10.38
C THR A 161 -4.05 -29.48 11.12
N ARG A 162 -4.29 -30.74 10.75
CA ARG A 162 -3.68 -31.93 11.34
C ARG A 162 -2.91 -32.72 10.30
N ASP A 163 -1.65 -32.97 10.60
CA ASP A 163 -0.80 -34.07 10.10
C ASP A 163 -0.57 -34.21 8.58
N VAL A 164 -1.17 -33.36 7.73
CA VAL A 164 -0.95 -33.37 6.27
C VAL A 164 0.51 -33.16 5.90
N ASN A 165 1.12 -34.20 5.33
CA ASN A 165 2.53 -34.20 4.94
C ASN A 165 2.82 -33.13 3.86
N PRO A 166 3.73 -32.15 4.10
CA PRO A 166 4.05 -31.11 3.12
C PRO A 166 4.53 -31.63 1.76
N ASN A 167 5.12 -32.84 1.70
CA ASN A 167 5.56 -33.45 0.44
C ASN A 167 4.37 -33.91 -0.42
N THR A 168 3.26 -34.35 0.20
CA THR A 168 2.02 -34.69 -0.51
C THR A 168 1.37 -33.43 -1.09
N ILE A 169 1.39 -32.31 -0.34
CA ILE A 169 0.87 -31.02 -0.82
C ILE A 169 1.73 -30.48 -1.97
N ARG A 170 3.06 -30.57 -1.85
CA ARG A 170 4.02 -30.26 -2.92
C ARG A 170 3.70 -31.04 -4.19
N MET A 171 3.54 -32.36 -4.08
CA MET A 171 3.23 -33.23 -5.23
C MET A 171 1.90 -32.88 -5.90
N LEU A 172 0.87 -32.52 -5.11
CA LEU A 172 -0.41 -32.02 -5.64
C LEU A 172 -0.25 -30.70 -6.42
N ILE A 173 0.54 -29.74 -5.88
CA ILE A 173 0.81 -28.44 -6.55
C ILE A 173 1.66 -28.62 -7.82
N GLU A 174 2.62 -29.55 -7.81
CA GLU A 174 3.48 -29.87 -8.95
C GLU A 174 2.72 -30.64 -10.06
N SER A 175 1.67 -31.37 -9.72
CA SER A 175 0.86 -32.19 -10.65
C SER A 175 -0.40 -31.49 -11.19
N ALA A 176 -0.88 -30.45 -10.49
CA ALA A 176 -2.02 -29.62 -10.93
C ALA A 176 -1.70 -28.83 -12.22
N THR A 177 -2.74 -28.38 -12.93
CA THR A 177 -2.65 -27.30 -13.94
C THR A 177 -2.88 -25.94 -13.30
N ASP A 178 -2.67 -24.85 -14.03
CA ASP A 178 -2.90 -23.50 -13.50
C ASP A 178 -4.40 -23.23 -13.29
N ASP A 179 -5.27 -23.85 -14.10
CA ASP A 179 -6.72 -23.79 -13.95
C ASP A 179 -7.18 -24.53 -12.67
N VAL A 180 -6.64 -25.71 -12.37
CA VAL A 180 -6.86 -26.43 -11.08
C VAL A 180 -6.51 -25.54 -9.88
N LEU A 181 -5.47 -24.70 -9.99
CA LEU A 181 -5.06 -23.76 -8.93
C LEU A 181 -5.93 -22.50 -8.88
N ALA A 182 -6.61 -22.16 -9.98
CA ALA A 182 -7.55 -21.04 -10.06
C ALA A 182 -8.98 -21.38 -9.60
N VAL A 183 -9.34 -22.68 -9.51
CA VAL A 183 -10.66 -23.12 -9.00
C VAL A 183 -10.95 -22.49 -7.64
N GLN A 184 -12.12 -21.86 -7.52
CA GLN A 184 -12.61 -21.25 -6.31
C GLN A 184 -13.62 -22.16 -5.59
N ASP A 185 -13.63 -22.16 -4.26
CA ASP A 185 -14.71 -22.73 -3.45
C ASP A 185 -15.99 -21.86 -3.46
N ASP A 186 -17.00 -22.23 -2.67
CA ASP A 186 -18.29 -21.52 -2.60
C ASP A 186 -18.19 -20.13 -1.92
N VAL A 187 -17.05 -19.82 -1.29
CA VAL A 187 -16.70 -18.50 -0.70
C VAL A 187 -15.83 -17.70 -1.69
N GLY A 188 -15.59 -18.22 -2.88
CA GLY A 188 -14.71 -17.64 -3.90
C GLY A 188 -13.22 -17.79 -3.58
N MET A 189 -12.84 -18.52 -2.53
CA MET A 189 -11.44 -18.69 -2.11
C MET A 189 -10.76 -19.72 -3.01
N THR A 190 -9.52 -19.47 -3.44
CA THR A 190 -8.70 -20.47 -4.15
C THR A 190 -7.82 -21.25 -3.15
N PRO A 191 -7.19 -22.37 -3.54
CA PRO A 191 -6.29 -23.12 -2.67
C PRO A 191 -5.20 -22.25 -2.04
N MET A 192 -4.66 -21.29 -2.80
CA MET A 192 -3.64 -20.36 -2.32
C MET A 192 -4.12 -19.43 -1.20
N HIS A 193 -5.40 -19.01 -1.20
CA HIS A 193 -5.96 -18.20 -0.12
C HIS A 193 -5.96 -18.96 1.22
N TYR A 194 -6.14 -20.28 1.20
CA TYR A 194 -6.00 -21.13 2.38
C TYR A 194 -4.53 -21.37 2.77
N ALA A 195 -3.64 -21.57 1.80
CA ALA A 195 -2.21 -21.80 2.04
C ALA A 195 -1.53 -20.68 2.84
N VAL A 196 -1.99 -19.43 2.68
CA VAL A 196 -1.44 -18.24 3.36
C VAL A 196 -2.11 -17.91 4.71
N SER A 197 -2.91 -18.81 5.29
CA SER A 197 -3.54 -18.55 6.59
C SER A 197 -2.48 -18.40 7.71
N PHE A 198 -2.49 -17.28 8.45
CA PHE A 198 -1.46 -16.95 9.46
C PHE A 198 -1.22 -18.05 10.51
N ASN A 199 -2.28 -18.73 10.95
CA ASN A 199 -2.20 -19.84 11.90
C ASN A 199 -1.42 -21.06 11.36
N GLN A 200 -1.13 -21.11 10.06
CA GLN A 200 -0.38 -22.15 9.39
C GLN A 200 1.04 -21.73 8.96
N CYS A 201 1.50 -20.51 9.29
CA CYS A 201 2.80 -19.96 8.85
C CYS A 201 4.04 -20.61 9.51
N ASN A 202 4.26 -21.90 9.26
CA ASN A 202 5.51 -22.61 9.53
C ASN A 202 6.46 -22.56 8.31
N ALA A 203 7.70 -23.02 8.48
CA ALA A 203 8.72 -22.99 7.41
C ALA A 203 8.30 -23.79 6.16
N ALA A 204 7.73 -25.00 6.33
CA ALA A 204 7.29 -25.83 5.21
C ALA A 204 6.13 -25.18 4.43
N ARG A 205 5.22 -24.46 5.09
CA ARG A 205 4.19 -23.65 4.43
C ARG A 205 4.78 -22.44 3.69
N ALA A 206 5.83 -21.80 4.24
CA ALA A 206 6.56 -20.74 3.53
C ALA A 206 7.31 -21.25 2.28
N ASP A 207 7.77 -22.51 2.28
CA ASP A 207 8.33 -23.18 1.11
C ASP A 207 7.26 -23.54 0.07
N LEU A 208 6.09 -24.04 0.49
CA LEU A 208 4.95 -24.29 -0.41
C LEU A 208 4.47 -22.99 -1.09
N ILE A 209 4.42 -21.87 -0.35
CA ILE A 209 4.12 -20.53 -0.90
C ILE A 209 5.17 -20.09 -1.92
N ALA A 210 6.45 -20.45 -1.74
CA ALA A 210 7.48 -20.16 -2.74
C ALA A 210 7.29 -20.95 -4.04
N LEU A 211 6.79 -22.20 -3.99
CA LEU A 211 6.43 -22.96 -5.19
C LEU A 211 5.31 -22.32 -5.98
N PHE A 212 4.26 -21.83 -5.31
CA PHE A 212 3.19 -21.09 -5.99
C PHE A 212 3.71 -19.82 -6.68
N ILE A 213 4.62 -19.08 -6.05
CA ILE A 213 5.24 -17.87 -6.62
C ILE A 213 6.13 -18.20 -7.83
N ASP A 214 6.97 -19.24 -7.73
CA ASP A 214 7.83 -19.71 -8.83
C ASP A 214 7.01 -20.26 -10.02
N ARG A 215 5.90 -20.96 -9.74
CA ARG A 215 4.97 -21.44 -10.76
C ARG A 215 4.28 -20.28 -11.49
N ASP A 216 3.79 -19.28 -10.74
CA ASP A 216 3.18 -18.07 -11.30
C ASP A 216 4.16 -17.28 -12.19
N LEU A 217 5.42 -17.11 -11.73
CA LEU A 217 6.50 -16.52 -12.50
C LEU A 217 6.72 -17.25 -13.85
N LYS A 218 6.73 -18.59 -13.82
CA LYS A 218 6.89 -19.43 -15.02
C LYS A 218 5.68 -19.39 -15.96
N ALA A 219 4.46 -19.20 -15.45
CA ALA A 219 3.27 -19.00 -16.28
C ALA A 219 3.36 -17.67 -17.05
N LEU A 220 3.71 -16.59 -16.34
CA LEU A 220 3.85 -15.24 -16.93
C LEU A 220 4.98 -15.16 -17.95
N GLN A 221 6.12 -15.79 -17.70
CA GLN A 221 7.24 -15.84 -18.65
C GLN A 221 6.92 -16.61 -19.94
N LYS A 222 5.96 -17.54 -19.92
CA LYS A 222 5.49 -18.26 -21.11
C LYS A 222 4.42 -17.50 -21.89
N SER A 223 3.66 -16.62 -21.24
CA SER A 223 2.55 -15.92 -21.88
C SER A 223 3.02 -14.68 -22.64
N VAL A 224 2.83 -14.70 -23.96
CA VAL A 224 3.09 -13.55 -24.86
C VAL A 224 2.04 -12.43 -24.70
N ARG A 225 1.03 -12.62 -23.84
CA ARG A 225 -0.02 -11.63 -23.52
C ARG A 225 -0.22 -11.50 -22.02
N SER A 226 -0.76 -10.37 -21.56
CA SER A 226 -1.14 -10.15 -20.16
C SER A 226 -2.38 -10.97 -19.78
N GLN A 227 -2.19 -12.27 -19.54
CA GLN A 227 -3.21 -13.14 -18.96
C GLN A 227 -3.20 -13.01 -17.43
N GLN A 228 -4.39 -13.09 -16.82
CA GLN A 228 -4.53 -13.24 -15.37
C GLN A 228 -4.14 -14.67 -14.98
N THR A 229 -3.50 -14.83 -13.83
CA THR A 229 -3.07 -16.14 -13.31
C THR A 229 -3.91 -16.57 -12.09
N PHE A 230 -3.67 -17.79 -11.60
CA PHE A 230 -4.29 -18.28 -10.36
C PHE A 230 -3.95 -17.44 -9.09
N LEU A 231 -2.88 -16.62 -9.11
CA LEU A 231 -2.57 -15.65 -8.03
C LEU A 231 -3.32 -14.31 -8.17
N ASP A 232 -3.92 -14.04 -9.33
CA ASP A 232 -4.68 -12.81 -9.60
C ASP A 232 -6.17 -12.95 -9.26
N VAL A 233 -6.65 -14.19 -9.12
CA VAL A 233 -8.00 -14.53 -8.65
C VAL A 233 -8.23 -13.97 -7.24
N ARG A 234 -9.44 -13.47 -6.99
CA ARG A 234 -9.83 -12.85 -5.72
C ARG A 234 -10.92 -13.66 -5.04
N ALA A 235 -10.89 -13.70 -3.70
CA ALA A 235 -12.01 -14.16 -2.89
C ALA A 235 -13.31 -13.41 -3.23
N MET A 236 -14.49 -14.00 -2.99
CA MET A 236 -15.78 -13.32 -3.22
C MET A 236 -15.89 -11.98 -2.46
N SER A 237 -15.17 -11.88 -1.34
CA SER A 237 -14.96 -10.64 -0.56
C SER A 237 -14.03 -9.58 -1.21
N GLY A 238 -13.63 -9.73 -2.47
CA GLY A 238 -12.76 -8.81 -3.22
C GLY A 238 -11.28 -8.78 -2.78
N ARG A 239 -10.92 -9.61 -1.79
CA ARG A 239 -9.56 -9.72 -1.24
C ARG A 239 -8.67 -10.59 -2.15
N SER A 240 -7.39 -10.23 -2.19
CA SER A 240 -6.30 -10.98 -2.81
C SER A 240 -5.68 -11.94 -1.80
N VAL A 241 -4.86 -12.88 -2.27
CA VAL A 241 -3.99 -13.73 -1.44
C VAL A 241 -3.20 -12.91 -0.40
N TYR A 242 -2.60 -11.77 -0.80
CA TYR A 242 -1.84 -10.91 0.11
C TYR A 242 -2.72 -10.30 1.22
N ARG A 243 -3.88 -9.74 0.85
CA ARG A 243 -4.81 -9.10 1.82
C ARG A 243 -5.53 -10.13 2.70
N GLU A 244 -5.71 -11.36 2.22
CA GLU A 244 -6.22 -12.47 3.04
C GLU A 244 -5.22 -12.83 4.15
N HIS A 245 -3.93 -12.93 3.81
CA HIS A 245 -2.88 -13.17 4.80
C HIS A 245 -2.82 -12.06 5.86
N GLU A 246 -2.78 -10.78 5.44
CA GLU A 246 -2.81 -9.64 6.37
C GLU A 246 -4.04 -9.66 7.29
N ASN A 247 -5.23 -9.95 6.73
CA ASN A 247 -6.46 -10.07 7.51
C ASN A 247 -6.41 -11.23 8.52
N SER A 248 -5.84 -12.37 8.14
CA SER A 248 -5.67 -13.53 9.04
C SER A 248 -4.64 -13.26 10.16
N ARG A 249 -3.63 -12.43 9.90
CA ARG A 249 -2.61 -11.99 10.85
C ARG A 249 -3.16 -10.98 11.86
N ALA A 250 -3.85 -9.95 11.39
CA ALA A 250 -4.21 -8.75 12.16
C ALA A 250 -4.81 -9.02 13.57
N PRO A 251 -5.85 -9.87 13.75
CA PRO A 251 -6.45 -10.10 15.06
C PRO A 251 -5.53 -10.87 16.03
N ILE A 252 -4.55 -11.63 15.51
CA ILE A 252 -3.60 -12.40 16.33
C ILE A 252 -2.41 -11.52 16.73
N ALA A 253 -1.87 -10.73 15.79
CA ALA A 253 -0.83 -9.75 16.06
C ALA A 253 -1.27 -8.75 17.15
N LYS A 254 -2.46 -8.14 17.01
CA LYS A 254 -3.01 -7.22 18.01
C LYS A 254 -3.13 -7.84 19.40
N ARG A 255 -3.61 -9.09 19.51
CA ARG A 255 -3.70 -9.81 20.79
C ARG A 255 -2.33 -10.05 21.43
N TYR A 256 -1.29 -10.25 20.62
CA TYR A 256 0.08 -10.43 21.08
C TYR A 256 0.72 -9.10 21.54
N GLU A 257 0.54 -8.01 20.79
CA GLU A 257 0.94 -6.65 21.17
C GLU A 257 0.26 -6.21 22.48
N GLU A 258 -1.05 -6.44 22.62
CA GLU A 258 -1.77 -6.20 23.87
C GLU A 258 -1.22 -7.02 25.05
N HIS A 259 -0.82 -8.27 24.81
CA HIS A 259 -0.19 -9.11 25.83
C HIS A 259 1.19 -8.56 26.24
N LEU A 260 2.00 -8.13 25.28
CA LEU A 260 3.31 -7.51 25.54
C LEU A 260 3.18 -6.16 26.25
N ALA A 261 2.18 -5.34 25.92
CA ALA A 261 1.87 -4.11 26.65
C ALA A 261 1.50 -4.38 28.12
N LYS A 262 0.60 -5.35 28.37
CA LYS A 262 0.21 -5.79 29.73
C LYS A 262 1.42 -6.37 30.50
N LYS A 263 2.29 -7.13 29.82
CA LYS A 263 3.55 -7.68 30.37
C LYS A 263 4.54 -6.56 30.76
N ARG A 264 4.72 -5.54 29.91
CA ARG A 264 5.54 -4.35 30.21
C ARG A 264 5.01 -3.62 31.46
N GLN A 265 3.71 -3.33 31.52
CA GLN A 265 3.07 -2.67 32.67
C GLN A 265 3.31 -3.45 33.97
N ALA A 266 3.10 -4.77 33.97
CA ALA A 266 3.36 -5.63 35.12
C ALA A 266 4.83 -5.62 35.57
N THR A 267 5.79 -5.61 34.62
CA THR A 267 7.22 -5.50 34.95
C THR A 267 7.63 -4.12 35.47
N GLY A 268 6.92 -3.05 35.08
CA GLY A 268 7.10 -1.70 35.61
C GLY A 268 6.68 -1.60 37.08
N ALA A 269 5.45 -2.03 37.40
CA ALA A 269 4.93 -2.03 38.76
C ALA A 269 5.83 -2.82 39.74
N ASN A 270 6.34 -3.98 39.31
CA ASN A 270 7.16 -4.84 40.16
C ASN A 270 8.55 -4.23 40.50
N LYS A 271 9.05 -3.26 39.70
CA LYS A 271 10.28 -2.51 40.04
C LYS A 271 10.07 -1.51 41.18
N GLN A 272 8.90 -0.86 41.26
CA GLN A 272 8.58 0.04 42.37
C GLN A 272 8.39 -0.74 43.69
N GLY A 273 7.82 -1.95 43.65
CA GLY A 273 7.64 -2.80 44.82
C GLY A 273 8.94 -3.34 45.45
N GLN A 274 10.06 -3.39 44.73
CA GLN A 274 11.32 -3.92 45.25
C GLN A 274 12.21 -2.87 45.94
N ALA A 275 12.07 -1.58 45.61
CA ALA A 275 12.81 -0.50 46.27
C ALA A 275 12.45 -0.32 47.77
N ALA A 276 11.27 -0.78 48.18
CA ALA A 276 10.74 -0.60 49.54
C ALA A 276 11.06 -1.75 50.53
N ARG A 277 12.02 -2.65 50.21
CA ARG A 277 12.29 -3.86 51.02
C ARG A 277 13.74 -4.10 51.43
N SER A 278 14.61 -3.10 51.33
CA SER A 278 16.01 -3.18 51.78
C SER A 278 16.37 -2.05 52.75
N ALA A 279 15.93 -2.18 54.00
CA ALA A 279 16.43 -1.42 55.14
C ALA A 279 16.85 -2.41 56.25
N PRO A 280 18.03 -2.29 56.88
CA PRO A 280 18.44 -3.18 57.96
C PRO A 280 17.52 -3.08 59.17
N ARG A 281 17.41 -4.18 59.92
CA ARG A 281 16.83 -4.18 61.28
C ARG A 281 17.94 -3.93 62.27
N ASP A 282 17.71 -3.03 63.20
CA ASP A 282 18.49 -2.93 64.43
C ASP A 282 17.61 -3.00 65.69
N LEU A 283 18.28 -3.06 66.84
CA LEU A 283 17.82 -3.71 68.07
C LEU A 283 16.68 -2.99 68.85
N ARG A 284 15.94 -3.83 69.61
CA ARG A 284 15.26 -3.61 70.91
C ARG A 284 15.25 -2.17 71.50
N ASP A 285 14.18 -1.72 72.15
CA ASP A 285 13.59 -2.41 73.31
C ASP A 285 12.09 -2.10 73.59
N LYS A 286 11.59 -2.40 74.81
CA LYS A 286 10.16 -2.42 75.19
C LYS A 286 9.63 -1.08 75.73
N ALA A 287 8.32 -0.80 75.55
CA ALA A 287 7.28 -0.94 76.60
C ALA A 287 6.01 -0.07 76.41
N ARG A 288 4.86 -0.64 76.82
CA ARG A 288 3.66 -0.03 77.44
C ARG A 288 3.04 1.32 76.94
N ASP A 289 1.85 1.15 76.35
CA ASP A 289 0.53 1.47 76.95
C ASP A 289 -0.09 2.90 76.90
N SER A 290 -1.42 2.87 76.74
CA SER A 290 -2.47 3.83 77.14
C SER A 290 -2.49 5.33 76.73
N ARG A 291 -3.43 5.60 75.81
CA ARG A 291 -4.60 6.54 75.92
C ARG A 291 -4.43 8.08 75.92
N GLN A 292 -5.35 8.71 75.17
CA GLN A 292 -5.88 10.09 75.27
C GLN A 292 -4.89 11.26 75.02
N GLY A 293 -5.31 12.42 74.47
CA GLY A 293 -6.58 12.78 73.84
C GLY A 293 -6.80 14.31 73.77
N GLY A 294 -7.67 14.79 72.86
CA GLY A 294 -8.34 16.10 72.98
C GLY A 294 -7.83 17.27 72.12
N SER A 295 -8.72 17.74 71.23
CA SER A 295 -9.05 19.16 70.90
C SER A 295 -8.03 20.30 71.10
N ALA A 296 -7.79 21.08 70.03
CA ALA A 296 -8.08 22.54 69.98
C ALA A 296 -7.88 23.15 68.57
N GLU A 297 -8.80 24.02 68.14
CA GLU A 297 -8.57 25.14 67.19
C GLU A 297 -8.43 26.46 68.04
N PRO A 298 -8.40 27.72 67.51
CA PRO A 298 -8.38 28.21 66.11
C PRO A 298 -7.46 29.45 65.84
N ASN A 299 -7.63 30.03 64.64
CA ASN A 299 -7.54 31.46 64.28
C ASN A 299 -6.21 32.22 64.03
N GLY A 300 -6.27 33.07 62.99
CA GLY A 300 -5.48 34.32 62.81
C GLY A 300 -4.35 34.28 61.75
N GLY A 301 -4.24 35.19 60.77
CA GLY A 301 -5.18 36.23 60.29
C GLY A 301 -4.50 37.45 59.62
N SER A 302 -5.04 37.93 58.49
CA SER A 302 -4.65 39.13 57.68
C SER A 302 -3.27 39.11 56.97
N SER A 303 -3.09 39.58 55.71
CA SER A 303 -3.30 40.91 55.04
C SER A 303 -2.29 42.00 55.51
N THR A 304 -1.76 42.95 54.73
CA THR A 304 -1.93 43.50 53.35
C THR A 304 -0.53 43.98 52.81
N ASP A 305 -0.23 44.55 51.63
CA ASP A 305 -0.92 44.85 50.35
C ASP A 305 0.12 44.95 49.17
N LYS A 306 -0.25 45.61 48.05
CA LYS A 306 0.55 46.07 46.87
C LYS A 306 1.71 47.06 47.23
N TYR A 307 2.64 47.54 46.37
CA TYR A 307 2.83 47.67 44.89
C TYR A 307 4.35 47.57 44.53
N GLY A 308 4.86 47.57 43.28
CA GLY A 308 4.23 47.43 41.95
C GLY A 308 4.87 48.27 40.79
N SER A 309 5.16 47.60 39.65
CA SER A 309 5.42 48.12 38.28
C SER A 309 6.82 48.61 37.80
N ASN A 310 7.14 48.20 36.55
CA ASN A 310 8.09 48.72 35.53
C ASN A 310 9.58 48.30 35.54
N GLY A 311 10.11 47.94 34.34
CA GLY A 311 11.51 48.14 33.95
C GLY A 311 12.30 46.95 33.35
N ASP A 312 12.18 46.74 32.03
CA ASP A 312 13.24 46.28 31.09
C ASP A 312 13.98 44.90 31.25
N ALA A 313 14.86 44.63 30.28
CA ALA A 313 15.56 43.37 29.94
C ALA A 313 16.62 42.93 31.01
N ASP A 314 17.24 41.73 30.99
CA ASP A 314 17.98 41.10 29.89
C ASP A 314 18.34 39.59 30.18
N ASP A 315 19.19 38.99 29.32
CA ASP A 315 19.70 37.60 29.33
C ASP A 315 20.42 37.16 30.64
N GLY A 316 20.58 35.84 30.85
CA GLY A 316 21.45 35.31 31.93
C GLY A 316 21.19 33.91 32.51
N LEU A 317 20.71 32.91 31.76
CA LEU A 317 20.45 31.55 32.32
C LEU A 317 21.08 30.33 31.61
N ASP A 318 21.86 30.50 30.54
CA ASP A 318 22.51 29.36 29.83
C ASP A 318 23.93 29.02 30.37
N GLU A 319 24.66 30.02 30.87
CA GLU A 319 26.07 29.93 31.30
C GLU A 319 26.34 28.75 32.27
N ARG A 320 25.45 28.56 33.25
CA ARG A 320 25.62 27.55 34.31
C ARG A 320 25.37 26.11 33.84
N GLU A 321 24.58 25.94 32.79
CA GLU A 321 24.35 24.63 32.15
C GLU A 321 25.54 24.30 31.23
N ARG A 322 26.02 25.27 30.44
CA ARG A 322 27.23 25.12 29.58
C ARG A 322 28.47 24.72 30.38
N LEU A 323 28.79 25.45 31.46
CA LEU A 323 29.94 25.15 32.32
C LEU A 323 29.86 23.75 32.97
N ARG A 324 28.66 23.17 33.07
CA ARG A 324 28.44 21.81 33.57
C ARG A 324 28.62 20.75 32.48
N GLN A 325 28.31 21.06 31.23
CA GLN A 325 28.53 20.16 30.09
C GLN A 325 30.00 20.15 29.63
N ILE A 326 30.68 21.30 29.63
CA ILE A 326 32.12 21.41 29.29
C ILE A 326 32.96 20.52 30.21
N ARG A 327 32.81 20.68 31.53
CA ARG A 327 33.56 19.91 32.54
C ARG A 327 33.35 18.39 32.41
N LYS A 328 32.14 17.99 32.02
CA LYS A 328 31.76 16.58 31.77
C LYS A 328 32.32 16.04 30.45
N ALA A 329 32.71 16.90 29.51
CA ALA A 329 33.42 16.54 28.28
C ALA A 329 34.95 16.48 28.48
N GLU A 330 35.50 17.25 29.42
CA GLU A 330 36.91 17.17 29.84
C GLU A 330 37.20 15.87 30.62
N GLU A 331 36.38 15.54 31.64
CA GLU A 331 36.46 14.26 32.37
C GLU A 331 36.33 13.02 31.46
N ALA A 332 35.71 13.17 30.29
CA ALA A 332 35.58 12.12 29.28
C ALA A 332 36.78 11.99 28.34
N LYS A 333 37.69 12.99 28.29
CA LYS A 333 38.90 12.97 27.45
C LYS A 333 40.15 12.48 28.18
N GLU A 334 40.25 12.64 29.50
CA GLU A 334 41.42 12.22 30.28
C GLU A 334 41.54 10.70 30.52
N LYS A 335 40.66 9.88 29.95
CA LYS A 335 40.70 8.40 30.04
C LYS A 335 40.72 7.74 28.67
N GLY A 336 41.72 8.09 27.85
CA GLY A 336 41.79 7.67 26.45
C GLY A 336 43.14 7.19 25.92
N GLU A 337 44.29 7.71 26.37
CA GLU A 337 45.57 7.39 25.70
C GLU A 337 46.82 7.67 26.57
N GLU A 338 47.65 6.64 26.82
CA GLU A 338 49.09 6.69 26.50
C GLU A 338 49.77 5.29 26.53
N THR A 339 51.02 5.23 26.05
CA THR A 339 51.79 3.98 25.79
C THR A 339 52.95 3.82 26.82
N LYS A 340 53.86 2.82 26.86
CA LYS A 340 54.46 1.90 25.85
C LYS A 340 55.18 0.69 26.51
N ARG A 341 55.83 -0.15 25.68
CA ARG A 341 56.69 -1.34 26.00
C ARG A 341 58.06 -0.94 26.64
N PRO A 342 59.04 -1.83 27.02
CA PRO A 342 59.19 -3.29 26.72
C PRO A 342 59.79 -4.24 27.81
N ALA A 343 59.74 -5.58 27.58
CA ALA A 343 60.82 -6.56 27.88
C ALA A 343 60.52 -8.00 27.37
N GLN A 344 61.58 -8.78 27.14
CA GLN A 344 61.70 -10.25 26.92
C GLN A 344 63.13 -10.66 27.41
N PRO A 345 63.61 -11.93 27.46
CA PRO A 345 63.15 -13.19 26.81
C PRO A 345 63.23 -14.46 27.74
N VAL A 346 63.32 -15.68 27.16
CA VAL A 346 63.84 -16.97 27.75
C VAL A 346 62.87 -17.72 28.71
N ARG A 347 62.66 -19.06 28.68
CA ARG A 347 63.12 -20.19 27.83
C ARG A 347 62.04 -21.30 27.70
N ALA A 348 62.27 -22.25 26.79
CA ALA A 348 61.42 -23.43 26.54
C ALA A 348 61.66 -24.62 27.49
N GLY A 349 60.74 -25.61 27.48
CA GLY A 349 60.91 -26.93 28.12
C GLY A 349 59.81 -27.94 27.75
N ASN A 350 60.19 -29.05 27.10
CA ASN A 350 59.32 -30.23 26.86
C ASN A 350 59.29 -31.11 28.15
N SER A 351 58.40 -32.10 28.37
CA SER A 351 58.08 -33.23 27.48
C SER A 351 56.98 -34.15 28.05
N SER A 352 56.53 -35.12 27.24
CA SER A 352 55.40 -36.05 27.41
C SER A 352 55.54 -37.11 28.52
N ARG A 353 54.41 -37.65 29.02
CA ARG A 353 54.09 -39.12 28.94
C ARG A 353 52.68 -39.53 29.40
N ASN A 354 52.36 -40.79 29.06
CA ASN A 354 51.06 -41.48 29.01
C ASN A 354 50.46 -41.97 30.36
N HIS A 355 49.23 -42.50 30.24
CA HIS A 355 48.66 -43.72 30.88
C HIS A 355 47.55 -43.61 31.96
N GLU A 356 46.39 -44.13 31.56
CA GLU A 356 45.36 -44.90 32.27
C GLU A 356 45.87 -46.14 33.06
N PRO A 357 45.04 -46.91 33.83
CA PRO A 357 43.83 -46.56 34.62
C PRO A 357 43.75 -47.37 35.97
N ALA A 358 42.51 -47.60 36.47
CA ALA A 358 42.06 -48.73 37.34
C ALA A 358 42.27 -48.63 38.87
N PRO A 359 41.60 -49.47 39.71
CA PRO A 359 40.24 -50.07 39.61
C PRO A 359 39.40 -50.03 40.92
N ASN A 360 38.08 -50.32 40.85
CA ASN A 360 37.45 -51.52 41.48
C ASN A 360 35.90 -51.54 41.51
N THR A 361 35.32 -52.75 41.64
CA THR A 361 33.88 -53.07 41.74
C THR A 361 33.61 -53.92 43.01
N PRO A 362 32.36 -54.06 43.53
CA PRO A 362 31.37 -55.05 43.06
C PRO A 362 29.91 -54.49 43.01
N LEU A 363 28.90 -54.99 42.25
CA LEU A 363 28.31 -56.35 42.09
C LEU A 363 27.63 -56.86 43.38
N LYS A 364 26.43 -57.49 43.44
CA LYS A 364 25.36 -57.96 42.51
C LYS A 364 24.02 -57.97 43.36
N ARG A 365 22.84 -58.56 43.09
CA ARG A 365 22.26 -59.58 42.17
C ARG A 365 20.69 -59.49 42.23
N ARG A 366 19.96 -59.47 41.09
CA ARG A 366 18.74 -60.26 40.67
C ARG A 366 17.55 -60.59 41.64
N SER A 367 16.30 -60.88 41.20
CA SER A 367 15.64 -60.99 39.85
C SER A 367 14.09 -61.15 39.93
N THR A 368 13.43 -61.21 38.75
CA THR A 368 12.15 -61.95 38.43
C THR A 368 10.81 -61.42 39.01
N ALA A 369 9.63 -61.52 38.36
CA ALA A 369 9.23 -62.05 37.03
C ALA A 369 7.94 -61.34 36.44
N ARG A 370 7.40 -61.89 35.34
CA ARG A 370 6.31 -61.39 34.44
C ARG A 370 4.86 -61.72 34.92
N PHE A 371 3.88 -61.21 34.14
CA PHE A 371 2.53 -61.74 33.75
C PHE A 371 1.26 -60.96 34.17
N ASP A 372 0.74 -60.18 33.19
CA ASP A 372 -0.60 -60.21 32.54
C ASP A 372 -1.96 -60.11 33.28
N SER A 373 -3.00 -59.81 32.46
CA SER A 373 -4.46 -59.70 32.69
C SER A 373 -4.94 -58.51 33.57
N ASN A 374 -5.79 -57.55 33.15
CA ASN A 374 -6.80 -57.35 32.08
C ASN A 374 -8.26 -57.68 32.50
N LEU A 375 -9.24 -56.90 31.96
CA LEU A 375 -10.69 -56.89 32.27
C LEU A 375 -11.05 -56.27 33.65
N GLU A 376 -12.17 -55.56 33.88
CA GLU A 376 -13.30 -55.16 33.02
C GLU A 376 -14.08 -53.91 33.54
N GLN A 377 -14.99 -53.37 32.69
CA GLN A 377 -16.32 -52.70 32.91
C GLN A 377 -16.78 -52.23 34.34
N GLU A 378 -17.59 -51.19 34.58
CA GLU A 378 -18.23 -50.12 33.77
C GLU A 378 -18.83 -48.97 34.66
N LYS A 379 -19.33 -47.89 34.02
CA LYS A 379 -20.44 -46.98 34.44
C LYS A 379 -20.38 -46.09 35.73
N GLN A 380 -20.36 -44.78 35.43
CA GLN A 380 -21.25 -43.70 35.93
C GLN A 380 -20.95 -42.82 37.18
N LYS A 381 -21.30 -41.53 36.99
CA LYS A 381 -21.66 -40.44 37.93
C LYS A 381 -20.60 -39.79 38.86
N GLU A 382 -20.07 -38.68 38.34
CA GLU A 382 -20.37 -37.33 38.87
C GLU A 382 -20.09 -37.04 40.36
N LYS A 383 -18.99 -36.31 40.61
CA LYS A 383 -18.91 -35.28 41.66
C LYS A 383 -17.72 -34.34 41.46
N GLU A 384 -17.94 -33.04 41.69
CA GLU A 384 -16.89 -32.03 41.72
C GLU A 384 -15.80 -32.36 42.74
N ARG A 385 -14.53 -32.11 42.39
CA ARG A 385 -13.47 -31.94 43.40
C ARG A 385 -12.30 -31.10 42.91
N VAL A 386 -12.23 -29.86 43.42
CA VAL A 386 -11.14 -28.91 43.20
C VAL A 386 -9.80 -29.51 43.62
N ARG A 387 -8.86 -29.63 42.67
CA ARG A 387 -7.45 -30.01 42.84
C ARG A 387 -6.58 -29.24 41.82
N PRO A 388 -5.26 -29.08 42.04
CA PRO A 388 -4.68 -27.73 42.13
C PRO A 388 -4.09 -27.18 40.82
N ALA A 389 -3.80 -25.87 40.84
CA ALA A 389 -3.22 -25.13 39.73
C ALA A 389 -1.90 -25.74 39.23
N PRO A 390 -1.70 -25.87 37.90
CA PRO A 390 -0.45 -26.38 37.33
C PRO A 390 0.69 -25.37 37.51
N LYS A 391 1.88 -25.86 37.87
CA LYS A 391 3.08 -25.02 38.02
C LYS A 391 3.49 -24.42 36.67
N SER A 392 3.71 -23.11 36.64
CA SER A 392 3.78 -22.26 35.43
C SER A 392 5.06 -22.39 34.57
N ARG A 393 5.38 -23.60 34.09
CA ARG A 393 6.51 -23.85 33.16
C ARG A 393 6.19 -23.72 31.67
N GLY A 394 4.92 -23.55 31.28
CA GLY A 394 4.51 -23.54 29.85
C GLY A 394 4.72 -22.24 29.07
N SER A 395 4.95 -21.10 29.73
CA SER A 395 4.83 -19.76 29.11
C SER A 395 5.81 -19.49 27.94
N SER A 396 7.06 -19.92 28.07
CA SER A 396 8.13 -19.54 27.12
C SER A 396 8.13 -20.32 25.80
N HIS A 397 7.41 -21.43 25.70
CA HIS A 397 7.33 -22.22 24.45
C HIS A 397 6.32 -21.62 23.47
N GLY A 398 5.14 -21.21 23.97
CA GLY A 398 4.13 -20.51 23.18
C GLY A 398 4.63 -19.16 22.64
N GLU A 399 5.34 -18.39 23.48
CA GLU A 399 5.93 -17.10 23.08
C GLU A 399 6.95 -17.27 21.93
N LYS A 400 7.85 -18.26 22.00
CA LYS A 400 8.78 -18.58 20.90
C LYS A 400 8.07 -19.03 19.63
N THR A 401 7.00 -19.81 19.76
CA THR A 401 6.21 -20.30 18.61
C THR A 401 5.52 -19.13 17.91
N MET A 402 4.93 -18.19 18.65
CA MET A 402 4.30 -16.99 18.09
C MET A 402 5.31 -16.07 17.37
N ILE A 403 6.50 -15.89 17.94
CA ILE A 403 7.59 -15.13 17.27
C ILE A 403 8.01 -15.81 15.96
N GLY A 404 8.03 -17.15 15.92
CA GLY A 404 8.27 -17.92 14.69
C GLY A 404 7.19 -17.70 13.62
N LEU A 405 5.91 -17.79 14.00
CA LEU A 405 4.77 -17.51 13.10
C LEU A 405 4.83 -16.08 12.53
N LEU A 406 5.12 -15.09 13.38
CA LEU A 406 5.26 -13.69 12.96
C LEU A 406 6.40 -13.50 11.96
N LYS A 407 7.61 -14.05 12.23
CA LYS A 407 8.74 -13.95 11.29
C LYS A 407 8.43 -14.61 9.94
N ASN A 408 7.85 -15.81 9.95
CA ASN A 408 7.46 -16.50 8.72
C ASN A 408 6.39 -15.71 7.96
N SER A 409 5.42 -15.11 8.67
CA SER A 409 4.39 -14.24 8.09
C SER A 409 4.99 -12.99 7.43
N ASP A 410 5.93 -12.31 8.08
CA ASP A 410 6.61 -11.14 7.50
C ASP A 410 7.41 -11.51 6.24
N ALA A 411 8.09 -12.67 6.24
CA ALA A 411 8.77 -13.19 5.06
C ALA A 411 7.80 -13.56 3.91
N ILE A 412 6.64 -14.15 4.23
CA ILE A 412 5.58 -14.47 3.25
C ILE A 412 5.00 -13.19 2.63
N LEU A 413 4.67 -12.18 3.45
CA LEU A 413 4.18 -10.88 2.97
C LEU A 413 5.20 -10.19 2.07
N LEU A 414 6.49 -10.20 2.44
CA LEU A 414 7.55 -9.62 1.63
C LEU A 414 7.76 -10.37 0.31
N ARG A 415 7.71 -11.71 0.31
CA ARG A 415 7.77 -12.55 -0.90
C ARG A 415 6.62 -12.24 -1.86
N LEU A 416 5.37 -12.25 -1.37
CA LEU A 416 4.17 -11.94 -2.17
C LEU A 416 4.18 -10.50 -2.68
N LYS A 417 4.54 -9.52 -1.83
CA LYS A 417 4.63 -8.11 -2.23
C LYS A 417 5.66 -7.90 -3.32
N LEU A 418 6.88 -8.42 -3.16
CA LEU A 418 7.92 -8.31 -4.18
C LEU A 418 7.54 -9.02 -5.48
N HIS A 419 6.78 -10.12 -5.40
CA HIS A 419 6.27 -10.79 -6.61
C HIS A 419 5.28 -9.90 -7.38
N TYR A 420 4.21 -9.42 -6.73
CA TYR A 420 3.24 -8.52 -7.38
C TYR A 420 3.90 -7.22 -7.88
N MET A 421 4.78 -6.61 -7.08
CA MET A 421 5.48 -5.36 -7.46
C MET A 421 6.44 -5.53 -8.64
N ARG A 422 7.03 -6.72 -8.86
CA ARG A 422 7.88 -7.00 -10.03
C ARG A 422 7.07 -7.41 -11.27
N MET A 423 6.02 -8.22 -11.06
CA MET A 423 5.40 -9.01 -12.12
C MET A 423 4.01 -8.53 -12.56
N ARG A 424 3.47 -7.45 -11.97
CA ARG A 424 2.15 -6.88 -12.33
C ARG A 424 2.23 -5.38 -12.62
N SER A 425 1.26 -4.87 -13.37
CA SER A 425 1.07 -3.43 -13.58
C SER A 425 0.86 -2.71 -12.23
N ALA A 426 1.19 -1.42 -12.17
CA ALA A 426 1.01 -0.63 -10.95
C ALA A 426 -0.45 -0.63 -10.44
N GLU A 427 -1.42 -0.58 -11.35
CA GLU A 427 -2.85 -0.75 -11.06
C GLU A 427 -3.16 -2.05 -10.32
N MET A 428 -2.71 -3.19 -10.89
CA MET A 428 -2.89 -4.50 -10.27
C MET A 428 -2.15 -4.59 -8.93
N ALA A 429 -0.91 -4.10 -8.84
CA ALA A 429 -0.14 -4.10 -7.61
C ALA A 429 -0.82 -3.28 -6.48
N ILE A 430 -1.29 -2.06 -6.76
CA ILE A 430 -2.07 -1.26 -5.80
C ILE A 430 -3.33 -2.02 -5.38
N SER A 431 -4.08 -2.57 -6.34
CA SER A 431 -5.36 -3.21 -6.10
C SER A 431 -5.24 -4.58 -5.39
N PHE A 432 -4.12 -5.29 -5.55
CA PHE A 432 -3.82 -6.52 -4.82
C PHE A 432 -3.25 -6.26 -3.42
N LEU A 433 -2.50 -5.18 -3.21
CA LEU A 433 -1.90 -4.87 -1.91
C LEU A 433 -2.85 -4.10 -0.99
N TYR A 434 -3.55 -3.08 -1.50
CA TYR A 434 -4.35 -2.14 -0.69
C TYR A 434 -5.84 -2.09 -1.08
N GLY A 435 -6.26 -2.75 -2.16
CA GLY A 435 -7.64 -2.67 -2.68
C GLY A 435 -7.95 -1.24 -3.17
N ASN A 436 -8.96 -0.59 -2.59
CA ASN A 436 -9.30 0.81 -2.85
C ASN A 436 -8.19 1.80 -2.43
N ASN A 437 -7.21 1.36 -1.63
CA ASN A 437 -6.09 2.15 -1.14
C ASN A 437 -6.54 3.43 -0.40
N ILE A 438 -7.36 3.28 0.65
CA ILE A 438 -8.00 4.40 1.37
C ILE A 438 -6.96 5.33 2.03
N ASP A 439 -5.81 4.79 2.43
CA ASP A 439 -4.66 5.51 2.99
C ASP A 439 -3.77 6.22 1.96
N ASP A 440 -4.08 6.12 0.65
CA ASP A 440 -3.34 6.71 -0.47
C ASP A 440 -1.84 6.37 -0.51
N PHE A 441 -1.49 5.12 -0.17
CA PHE A 441 -0.12 4.63 -0.27
C PHE A 441 0.39 4.64 -1.72
N GLN A 442 1.50 5.32 -1.94
CA GLN A 442 2.20 5.33 -3.22
C GLN A 442 3.20 4.17 -3.29
N ILE A 443 3.20 3.47 -4.44
CA ILE A 443 4.15 2.38 -4.74
C ILE A 443 5.26 2.80 -5.71
N SER A 444 5.30 4.08 -6.07
CA SER A 444 6.29 4.67 -6.98
C SER A 444 6.42 6.17 -6.74
N PHE A 445 7.54 6.76 -7.12
CA PHE A 445 7.71 8.21 -7.14
C PHE A 445 8.23 8.67 -8.50
N ASP A 446 7.43 9.46 -9.20
CA ASP A 446 7.81 10.07 -10.48
C ASP A 446 7.94 11.59 -10.28
N TYR A 447 9.16 12.13 -10.48
CA TYR A 447 9.41 13.56 -10.46
C TYR A 447 9.01 14.19 -11.81
N ASP A 448 7.81 13.87 -12.26
CA ASP A 448 7.25 14.29 -13.55
C ASP A 448 6.73 15.72 -13.45
N ARG A 449 7.08 16.56 -14.43
CA ARG A 449 6.73 18.00 -14.54
C ARG A 449 7.06 18.93 -13.36
N LEU A 450 7.57 18.40 -12.24
CA LEU A 450 7.96 19.20 -11.07
C LEU A 450 9.12 20.20 -11.37
N PRO A 451 9.19 21.34 -10.66
CA PRO A 451 10.17 22.40 -10.92
C PRO A 451 11.64 21.91 -10.89
N ARG A 452 12.37 22.11 -11.99
CA ARG A 452 13.77 21.64 -12.13
C ARG A 452 14.79 22.38 -11.26
N LYS A 453 14.43 23.55 -10.71
CA LYS A 453 15.17 24.23 -9.64
C LYS A 453 14.29 24.20 -8.39
N MET A 454 14.64 23.34 -7.44
CA MET A 454 13.79 23.05 -6.28
C MET A 454 14.35 23.67 -5.00
N LEU A 455 13.51 24.35 -4.23
CA LEU A 455 13.86 24.83 -2.88
C LEU A 455 13.58 23.72 -1.87
N TRP A 456 14.60 23.19 -1.21
CA TRP A 456 14.45 21.95 -0.42
C TRP A 456 13.40 22.05 0.70
N ASN A 457 13.33 23.20 1.37
CA ASN A 457 12.35 23.41 2.43
C ASN A 457 10.91 23.44 1.89
N GLU A 458 10.70 23.87 0.64
CA GLU A 458 9.37 23.90 0.00
C GLU A 458 8.96 22.50 -0.47
N PHE A 459 9.89 21.73 -1.04
CA PHE A 459 9.67 20.31 -1.33
C PHE A 459 9.24 19.52 -0.08
N VAL A 460 9.96 19.71 1.03
CA VAL A 460 9.65 19.07 2.32
C VAL A 460 8.32 19.55 2.92
N LYS A 461 7.94 20.82 2.69
CA LYS A 461 6.64 21.37 3.13
C LYS A 461 5.47 20.76 2.35
N ARG A 462 5.61 20.66 1.02
CA ARG A 462 4.62 20.14 0.08
C ARG A 462 4.42 18.62 0.17
N PHE A 463 5.50 17.84 0.27
CA PHE A 463 5.44 16.38 0.31
C PHE A 463 5.56 15.76 1.72
N GLY A 464 5.80 16.57 2.76
CA GLY A 464 6.06 16.13 4.13
C GLY A 464 7.46 15.57 4.35
N ALA A 465 7.96 15.65 5.59
CA ALA A 465 9.35 15.37 5.94
C ALA A 465 9.67 13.89 6.17
N ASP A 466 8.68 13.10 6.56
CA ASP A 466 8.83 11.74 7.09
C ASP A 466 7.61 10.85 6.77
N ALA A 467 7.61 9.63 7.29
CA ALA A 467 6.55 8.64 7.10
C ALA A 467 5.18 8.99 7.74
N GLN A 468 5.08 10.05 8.54
CA GLN A 468 3.85 10.46 9.25
C GLN A 468 3.24 11.76 8.69
N SER A 469 3.93 12.43 7.77
CA SER A 469 3.55 13.74 7.23
C SER A 469 3.49 13.71 5.70
N GLY A 470 2.43 14.24 5.09
CA GLY A 470 2.28 14.33 3.63
C GLY A 470 2.29 12.98 2.91
N LEU A 471 2.98 12.89 1.76
CA LEU A 471 2.95 11.75 0.85
C LEU A 471 3.40 10.44 1.53
N ARG A 472 2.56 9.40 1.51
CA ARG A 472 2.83 8.10 2.16
C ARG A 472 3.32 7.08 1.13
N PHE A 473 4.35 6.32 1.50
CA PHE A 473 4.95 5.28 0.65
C PHE A 473 4.89 3.91 1.34
N ASP A 474 4.90 2.85 0.54
CA ASP A 474 5.26 1.53 1.05
C ASP A 474 6.78 1.42 1.30
N ARG A 475 7.20 0.41 2.07
CA ARG A 475 8.61 0.05 2.25
C ARG A 475 9.28 -0.40 0.94
N VAL A 476 8.49 -0.88 -0.03
CA VAL A 476 8.90 -1.31 -1.37
C VAL A 476 8.30 -0.38 -2.43
N LEU A 477 9.11 0.18 -3.32
CA LEU A 477 8.65 0.91 -4.52
C LEU A 477 8.93 0.12 -5.80
N GLN A 478 8.00 0.11 -6.76
CA GLN A 478 8.23 -0.40 -8.11
C GLN A 478 9.28 0.43 -8.85
N TYR A 479 9.14 1.77 -8.81
CA TYR A 479 10.13 2.66 -9.41
C TYR A 479 10.25 4.01 -8.70
N VAL A 480 11.42 4.62 -8.86
CA VAL A 480 11.71 6.02 -8.57
C VAL A 480 12.38 6.62 -9.80
N THR A 481 11.80 7.70 -10.34
CA THR A 481 12.31 8.39 -11.53
C THR A 481 12.56 9.88 -11.27
N PHE A 482 13.82 10.31 -11.43
CA PHE A 482 14.23 11.71 -11.37
C PHE A 482 14.77 12.19 -12.72
N PRO A 483 14.25 13.28 -13.30
CA PRO A 483 14.94 13.98 -14.36
C PRO A 483 16.05 14.88 -13.78
N ARG A 484 16.83 15.56 -14.63
CA ARG A 484 17.83 16.54 -14.18
C ARG A 484 17.16 17.66 -13.36
N VAL A 485 17.44 17.68 -12.06
CA VAL A 485 16.92 18.62 -11.04
C VAL A 485 18.05 19.16 -10.17
N GLN A 486 18.02 20.46 -9.88
CA GLN A 486 18.94 21.16 -8.99
C GLN A 486 18.26 21.48 -7.65
N VAL A 487 18.89 21.13 -6.54
CA VAL A 487 18.43 21.49 -5.18
C VAL A 487 19.05 22.82 -4.76
N THR A 488 18.27 23.64 -4.09
CA THR A 488 18.71 24.89 -3.47
C THR A 488 18.35 24.93 -1.98
N LEU A 489 19.29 25.39 -1.15
CA LEU A 489 19.10 25.63 0.27
C LEU A 489 19.06 27.13 0.58
N LYS A 490 18.36 27.50 1.66
CA LYS A 490 18.30 28.88 2.19
C LYS A 490 18.24 28.85 3.74
N GLY A 491 18.82 29.87 4.38
CA GLY A 491 18.94 29.98 5.83
C GLY A 491 19.75 28.85 6.46
N ARG A 492 19.54 28.59 7.76
CA ARG A 492 20.40 27.75 8.64
C ARG A 492 20.93 26.43 8.07
N ARG A 493 20.25 25.78 7.11
CA ARG A 493 20.77 24.58 6.42
C ARG A 493 21.89 24.90 5.41
N ALA A 494 21.76 25.98 4.64
CA ALA A 494 22.82 26.49 3.78
C ALA A 494 23.98 27.09 4.59
N ASP A 495 23.71 27.53 5.82
CA ASP A 495 24.75 28.01 6.74
C ASP A 495 25.54 26.82 7.29
N MET A 496 24.85 25.79 7.83
CA MET A 496 25.49 24.55 8.29
C MET A 496 26.23 23.79 7.19
N GLU A 497 25.73 23.75 5.95
CA GLU A 497 26.47 23.09 4.85
C GLU A 497 27.76 23.86 4.51
N ARG A 498 27.71 25.19 4.45
CA ARG A 498 28.91 26.03 4.25
C ARG A 498 29.88 25.95 5.43
N GLU A 499 29.38 25.88 6.66
CA GLU A 499 30.21 25.65 7.85
C GLU A 499 30.88 24.27 7.82
N ALA A 500 30.17 23.21 7.41
CA ALA A 500 30.75 21.88 7.24
C ALA A 500 31.81 21.84 6.13
N GLU A 501 31.56 22.50 4.99
CA GLU A 501 32.55 22.64 3.92
C GLU A 501 33.79 23.43 4.37
N LEU A 502 33.61 24.52 5.13
CA LEU A 502 34.72 25.28 5.74
C LEU A 502 35.49 24.47 6.78
N GLN A 503 34.79 23.75 7.67
CA GLN A 503 35.39 22.88 8.70
C GLN A 503 36.12 21.68 8.12
N SER A 504 35.75 21.22 6.91
CA SER A 504 36.48 20.16 6.21
C SER A 504 37.92 20.56 5.82
N GLY A 505 38.23 21.86 5.82
CA GLY A 505 39.58 22.41 5.61
C GLY A 505 40.13 22.31 4.19
N VAL A 506 39.53 21.49 3.31
CA VAL A 506 40.02 21.28 1.94
C VAL A 506 39.51 22.40 1.02
N ARG A 507 40.37 23.39 0.72
CA ARG A 507 40.20 24.24 -0.47
C ARG A 507 40.37 23.39 -1.73
N GLN A 508 39.32 22.70 -2.15
CA GLN A 508 39.32 21.90 -3.37
C GLN A 508 39.43 22.82 -4.60
N VAL A 509 40.46 22.60 -5.42
CA VAL A 509 40.72 23.37 -6.65
C VAL A 509 39.99 22.70 -7.81
N GLY A 510 38.70 23.01 -7.99
CA GLY A 510 37.91 22.47 -9.10
C GLY A 510 36.42 22.79 -9.00
N LYS A 511 35.64 22.36 -10.01
CA LYS A 511 34.17 22.31 -9.94
C LYS A 511 33.77 21.01 -9.23
N LEU A 512 33.07 21.13 -8.11
CA LEU A 512 32.48 19.97 -7.41
C LEU A 512 31.41 19.28 -8.29
N GLY A 513 31.33 17.96 -8.15
CA GLY A 513 30.20 17.17 -8.67
C GLY A 513 28.90 17.46 -7.91
N ARG A 514 27.76 17.20 -8.55
CA ARG A 514 26.43 17.43 -7.97
C ARG A 514 26.15 16.49 -6.79
N LYS A 515 25.38 16.99 -5.83
CA LYS A 515 24.88 16.25 -4.65
C LYS A 515 23.35 16.19 -4.60
N ASP A 516 22.65 16.72 -5.60
CA ASP A 516 21.18 16.96 -5.59
C ASP A 516 20.36 15.74 -5.17
N MET A 517 20.73 14.56 -5.68
CA MET A 517 20.04 13.30 -5.39
C MET A 517 20.11 12.85 -3.93
N GLN A 518 21.16 13.22 -3.18
CA GLN A 518 21.29 12.83 -1.77
C GLN A 518 20.06 13.26 -0.96
N TYR A 519 19.61 14.50 -1.13
CA TYR A 519 18.44 15.05 -0.45
C TYR A 519 17.17 14.21 -0.70
N PHE A 520 16.93 13.83 -1.95
CA PHE A 520 15.74 13.04 -2.33
C PHE A 520 15.80 11.60 -1.83
N PHE A 521 16.94 10.91 -1.94
CA PHE A 521 17.08 9.55 -1.42
C PHE A 521 17.07 9.51 0.11
N ASP A 522 17.68 10.48 0.79
CA ASP A 522 17.65 10.58 2.24
C ASP A 522 16.23 10.94 2.76
N TRP A 523 15.44 11.68 1.97
CA TRP A 523 14.00 11.86 2.19
C TRP A 523 13.19 10.57 1.99
N LEU A 524 13.40 9.82 0.90
CA LEU A 524 12.76 8.51 0.70
C LEU A 524 13.08 7.54 1.85
N TYR A 525 14.29 7.61 2.43
CA TYR A 525 14.64 6.81 3.60
C TYR A 525 13.87 7.27 4.85
N LYS A 526 13.72 8.59 5.08
CA LYS A 526 12.91 9.15 6.18
C LYS A 526 11.41 8.86 6.03
N LYS A 527 10.94 8.70 4.78
CA LYS A 527 9.60 8.22 4.41
C LYS A 527 9.36 6.73 4.67
N GLY A 528 10.39 5.96 5.01
CA GLY A 528 10.28 4.53 5.33
C GLY A 528 10.59 3.56 4.19
N VAL A 529 10.90 4.07 2.99
CA VAL A 529 11.30 3.24 1.84
C VAL A 529 12.62 2.54 2.14
N ARG A 530 12.72 1.24 1.85
CA ARG A 530 13.95 0.43 2.03
C ARG A 530 14.34 -0.37 0.79
N HIS A 531 13.40 -0.57 -0.14
CA HIS A 531 13.59 -1.33 -1.36
C HIS A 531 13.00 -0.54 -2.54
N ILE A 532 13.77 -0.35 -3.60
CA ILE A 532 13.32 0.27 -4.85
C ILE A 532 13.65 -0.70 -5.99
N ILE A 533 12.65 -1.25 -6.66
CA ILE A 533 12.86 -2.25 -7.72
C ILE A 533 13.55 -1.61 -8.93
N ARG A 534 13.15 -0.39 -9.33
CA ARG A 534 13.87 0.38 -10.37
C ARG A 534 14.19 1.81 -9.94
N VAL A 535 15.48 2.16 -9.91
CA VAL A 535 15.95 3.55 -9.82
C VAL A 535 16.31 4.04 -11.23
N SER A 536 15.83 5.21 -11.63
CA SER A 536 16.24 5.86 -12.89
C SER A 536 16.46 7.36 -12.67
N VAL A 537 17.64 7.86 -13.05
CA VAL A 537 18.10 9.23 -12.75
C VAL A 537 18.76 9.83 -13.99
N GLU A 538 18.22 10.95 -14.48
CA GLU A 538 18.79 11.68 -15.61
C GLU A 538 19.94 12.60 -15.15
N ASP A 539 21.16 12.21 -15.55
CA ASP A 539 22.43 12.79 -15.11
C ASP A 539 23.45 12.82 -16.26
N SER A 540 22.95 12.95 -17.50
CA SER A 540 23.77 13.09 -18.70
C SER A 540 24.64 14.36 -18.64
N GLY A 541 25.96 14.19 -18.69
CA GLY A 541 26.93 15.29 -18.72
C GLY A 541 27.21 15.78 -20.14
N ASP A 542 26.27 16.51 -20.75
CA ASP A 542 26.52 17.19 -22.02
C ASP A 542 27.37 18.46 -21.84
N SER A 543 27.87 19.01 -22.96
CA SER A 543 29.01 19.94 -22.98
C SER A 543 28.82 21.20 -22.12
N GLY A 544 29.48 21.21 -20.96
CA GLY A 544 29.50 22.32 -20.00
C GLY A 544 28.75 22.04 -18.69
N GLU A 545 27.92 21.00 -18.64
CA GLU A 545 27.14 20.61 -17.47
C GLU A 545 27.94 19.71 -16.49
N THR A 546 27.64 19.81 -15.19
CA THR A 546 28.16 18.89 -14.17
C THR A 546 27.23 17.67 -13.99
N VAL A 547 27.83 16.52 -13.66
CA VAL A 547 27.13 15.28 -13.24
C VAL A 547 27.27 15.10 -11.72
N HIS A 548 26.61 14.10 -11.13
CA HIS A 548 26.86 13.73 -9.73
C HIS A 548 28.27 13.14 -9.54
N SER A 549 28.86 13.40 -8.38
CA SER A 549 30.07 12.67 -7.98
C SER A 549 29.72 11.23 -7.62
N ASP A 550 30.63 10.30 -7.88
CA ASP A 550 30.42 8.88 -7.59
C ASP A 550 30.19 8.61 -6.09
N GLN A 551 30.83 9.38 -5.20
CA GLN A 551 30.51 9.42 -3.77
C GLN A 551 29.03 9.78 -3.52
N ALA A 552 28.47 10.78 -4.22
CA ALA A 552 27.08 11.19 -4.03
C ALA A 552 26.07 10.16 -4.56
N ILE A 553 26.44 9.41 -5.61
CA ILE A 553 25.68 8.26 -6.11
C ILE A 553 25.68 7.14 -5.06
N GLN A 554 26.86 6.82 -4.50
CA GLN A 554 27.01 5.84 -3.43
C GLN A 554 26.16 6.20 -2.21
N GLU A 555 26.34 7.40 -1.65
CA GLU A 555 25.64 7.86 -0.44
C GLU A 555 24.11 7.89 -0.61
N SER A 556 23.63 8.11 -1.84
CA SER A 556 22.20 8.01 -2.20
C SER A 556 21.67 6.58 -2.18
N LEU A 557 22.46 5.58 -2.59
CA LEU A 557 21.99 4.22 -2.90
C LEU A 557 22.47 3.12 -1.94
N GLU A 558 23.52 3.37 -1.16
CA GLU A 558 24.09 2.38 -0.22
C GLU A 558 23.09 1.90 0.84
N ARG A 559 22.07 2.71 1.16
CA ARG A 559 21.06 2.45 2.22
C ARG A 559 19.82 1.70 1.72
N PHE A 560 19.70 1.48 0.41
CA PHE A 560 18.53 0.89 -0.24
C PHE A 560 18.86 -0.45 -0.88
N ILE A 561 17.91 -1.38 -0.83
CA ILE A 561 17.91 -2.54 -1.73
C ILE A 561 17.46 -2.04 -3.10
N VAL A 562 18.29 -2.23 -4.13
CA VAL A 562 17.99 -1.85 -5.53
C VAL A 562 18.14 -3.06 -6.43
N GLU A 563 17.14 -3.33 -7.27
CA GLU A 563 17.20 -4.45 -8.24
C GLU A 563 17.67 -3.97 -9.63
N HIS A 564 17.10 -2.89 -10.16
CA HIS A 564 17.43 -2.33 -11.47
C HIS A 564 17.94 -0.89 -11.31
N LEU A 565 19.15 -0.60 -11.80
CA LEU A 565 19.79 0.72 -11.71
C LEU A 565 20.00 1.35 -13.09
N ASP A 566 19.40 2.52 -13.28
CA ASP A 566 19.34 3.29 -14.52
C ASP A 566 19.79 4.74 -14.28
N TRP A 567 21.01 4.91 -13.75
CA TRP A 567 21.65 6.22 -13.59
C TRP A 567 22.32 6.62 -14.91
N LYS A 568 21.94 7.77 -15.49
CA LYS A 568 22.40 8.20 -16.82
C LYS A 568 23.77 8.91 -16.83
N LYS A 569 24.66 8.56 -15.89
CA LYS A 569 26.05 9.03 -15.87
C LYS A 569 26.86 8.17 -16.84
N THR A 570 27.52 8.80 -17.81
CA THR A 570 28.48 8.14 -18.70
C THR A 570 29.67 7.63 -17.89
N ASP A 571 30.15 6.42 -18.21
CA ASP A 571 31.29 5.77 -17.56
C ASP A 571 31.15 5.74 -16.03
N LEU A 572 30.01 5.23 -15.55
CA LEU A 572 29.75 5.01 -14.12
C LEU A 572 30.73 3.99 -13.53
N ASP A 573 31.33 4.35 -12.40
CA ASP A 573 32.40 3.57 -11.76
C ASP A 573 31.93 2.21 -11.19
N PRO A 574 32.64 1.09 -11.46
CA PRO A 574 32.29 -0.22 -10.91
C PRO A 574 32.32 -0.30 -9.38
N GLU A 575 33.23 0.39 -8.67
CA GLU A 575 33.26 0.33 -7.20
C GLU A 575 31.98 0.94 -6.60
N THR A 576 31.53 2.05 -7.17
CA THR A 576 30.29 2.76 -6.82
C THR A 576 29.07 1.89 -7.05
N ILE A 577 29.01 1.15 -8.17
CA ILE A 577 27.95 0.17 -8.44
C ILE A 577 27.98 -0.97 -7.40
N LEU A 578 29.17 -1.46 -7.03
CA LEU A 578 29.36 -2.51 -6.02
C LEU A 578 29.06 -2.07 -4.58
N ARG A 579 29.01 -0.77 -4.31
CA ARG A 579 28.65 -0.19 -3.01
C ARG A 579 27.16 0.15 -2.89
N VAL A 580 26.36 0.00 -3.96
CA VAL A 580 24.89 -0.01 -3.88
C VAL A 580 24.43 -1.09 -2.89
N SER A 581 23.45 -0.76 -2.05
CA SER A 581 22.98 -1.61 -0.94
C SER A 581 24.01 -1.97 0.15
N SER A 582 25.25 -1.46 0.14
CA SER A 582 26.30 -1.88 1.08
C SER A 582 26.07 -1.49 2.55
N LYS A 583 25.25 -0.46 2.82
CA LYS A 583 24.80 -0.04 4.16
C LYS A 583 23.31 -0.31 4.39
N VAL A 584 22.72 -1.29 3.68
CA VAL A 584 21.39 -1.81 4.04
C VAL A 584 21.49 -2.48 5.40
N ASN A 585 20.83 -1.88 6.40
CA ASN A 585 20.71 -2.47 7.73
C ASN A 585 20.12 -3.89 7.60
N ARG A 586 20.87 -4.91 8.03
CA ARG A 586 20.44 -6.33 8.04
C ARG A 586 19.33 -6.64 9.06
N GLU A 587 18.77 -5.60 9.68
CA GLU A 587 17.64 -5.61 10.60
C GLU A 587 16.74 -4.40 10.28
N ALA A 588 15.43 -4.63 10.24
CA ALA A 588 14.42 -3.58 10.24
C ALA A 588 13.67 -3.67 11.58
N PRO A 589 14.05 -2.87 12.60
CA PRO A 589 13.48 -3.03 13.93
C PRO A 589 12.03 -2.54 14.00
N THR A 590 11.12 -3.43 14.41
CA THR A 590 9.95 -3.04 15.20
C THR A 590 10.37 -2.89 16.67
N PRO A 591 9.71 -2.07 17.49
CA PRO A 591 10.17 -1.69 18.85
C PRO A 591 10.04 -2.80 19.92
N GLU A 592 10.07 -4.08 19.54
CA GLU A 592 9.58 -5.20 20.35
C GLU A 592 10.68 -6.20 20.77
N ASN A 593 11.70 -6.51 19.95
CA ASN A 593 12.81 -7.41 20.35
C ASN A 593 14.09 -7.27 19.48
N PRO A 594 15.33 -7.30 20.02
CA PRO A 594 16.52 -6.82 19.30
C PRO A 594 17.61 -7.87 19.01
N MET A 595 17.30 -9.03 18.40
CA MET A 595 18.34 -9.97 17.91
C MET A 595 17.91 -10.84 16.70
N LYS A 596 18.88 -11.07 15.80
CA LYS A 596 18.87 -12.00 14.65
C LYS A 596 18.03 -11.59 13.43
N THR A 597 18.47 -10.47 12.86
CA THR A 597 19.24 -10.47 11.59
C THR A 597 18.76 -11.48 10.53
N GLU A 598 18.29 -10.97 9.40
CA GLU A 598 18.22 -11.75 8.17
C GLU A 598 19.49 -11.49 7.35
N ILE A 599 20.11 -12.54 6.84
CA ILE A 599 21.20 -12.41 5.87
C ILE A 599 20.56 -12.14 4.51
N VAL A 600 19.97 -10.94 4.37
CA VAL A 600 19.80 -10.34 3.05
C VAL A 600 21.20 -10.12 2.52
N SER A 601 21.57 -10.85 1.47
CA SER A 601 22.83 -10.62 0.77
C SER A 601 22.85 -9.18 0.29
N ASP A 602 23.90 -8.46 0.65
CA ASP A 602 24.29 -7.21 -0.02
C ASP A 602 24.39 -7.45 -1.54
N ARG A 603 24.22 -6.35 -2.31
CA ARG A 603 24.21 -6.32 -3.78
C ARG A 603 23.09 -7.15 -4.44
N GLN A 604 21.83 -6.80 -4.19
CA GLN A 604 20.63 -7.38 -4.85
C GLN A 604 20.41 -6.92 -6.31
N LEU A 605 21.38 -6.25 -6.93
CA LEU A 605 21.29 -5.76 -8.30
C LEU A 605 21.17 -6.91 -9.31
N LYS A 606 20.20 -6.80 -10.20
CA LYS A 606 19.86 -7.74 -11.29
C LYS A 606 20.05 -7.16 -12.68
N GLN A 607 19.81 -5.85 -12.84
CA GLN A 607 19.90 -5.17 -14.12
C GLN A 607 20.61 -3.82 -14.00
N LEU A 608 21.54 -3.55 -14.92
CA LEU A 608 22.26 -2.29 -15.04
C LEU A 608 22.00 -1.65 -16.41
N TYR A 609 21.85 -0.33 -16.45
CA TYR A 609 21.74 0.45 -17.69
C TYR A 609 22.98 1.35 -17.80
N LEU A 610 24.03 0.86 -18.47
CA LEU A 610 25.35 1.51 -18.50
C LEU A 610 25.51 2.35 -19.77
N ARG A 611 26.07 3.55 -19.64
CA ARG A 611 26.35 4.48 -20.74
C ARG A 611 27.85 4.51 -20.96
N TRP A 612 28.29 4.13 -22.14
CA TRP A 612 29.72 4.04 -22.47
C TRP A 612 30.15 5.20 -23.37
N SER A 613 31.29 5.82 -23.08
CA SER A 613 31.86 6.90 -23.90
C SER A 613 32.55 6.45 -25.18
N GLY A 614 32.80 5.15 -25.35
CA GLY A 614 33.78 4.63 -26.31
C GLY A 614 35.17 4.36 -25.68
N ASN A 615 35.41 4.76 -24.43
CA ASN A 615 36.67 4.50 -23.74
C ASN A 615 36.83 3.00 -23.39
N ASN A 616 37.70 2.30 -24.12
CA ASN A 616 37.99 0.88 -23.91
C ASN A 616 38.57 0.53 -22.52
N ALA A 617 39.07 1.50 -21.74
CA ALA A 617 39.47 1.25 -20.34
C ALA A 617 38.27 0.98 -19.42
N VAL A 618 37.12 1.60 -19.70
CA VAL A 618 35.89 1.49 -18.88
C VAL A 618 35.27 0.11 -19.03
N LEU A 619 35.20 -0.43 -20.25
CA LEU A 619 34.80 -1.81 -20.49
C LEU A 619 35.69 -2.80 -19.72
N ARG A 620 37.02 -2.58 -19.71
CA ARG A 620 37.96 -3.43 -18.97
C ARG A 620 37.66 -3.43 -17.47
N GLY A 621 37.51 -2.25 -16.86
CA GLY A 621 37.17 -2.12 -15.43
C GLY A 621 35.82 -2.75 -15.08
N TRP A 622 34.79 -2.59 -15.93
CA TRP A 622 33.52 -3.29 -15.71
C TRP A 622 33.64 -4.82 -15.78
N SER A 623 34.57 -5.37 -16.58
CA SER A 623 34.82 -6.82 -16.70
C SER A 623 35.81 -7.41 -15.69
N GLU A 624 36.47 -6.58 -14.88
CA GLU A 624 37.55 -7.03 -13.99
C GLU A 624 37.04 -7.96 -12.87
N PRO A 625 37.89 -8.84 -12.29
CA PRO A 625 37.47 -9.82 -11.29
C PRO A 625 36.83 -9.18 -10.05
N GLU A 626 37.36 -8.04 -9.61
CA GLU A 626 36.86 -7.24 -8.50
C GLU A 626 35.62 -6.39 -8.86
N GLY A 627 35.35 -6.19 -10.15
CA GLY A 627 34.32 -5.30 -10.72
C GLY A 627 32.92 -5.92 -10.79
N LEU A 628 32.19 -5.73 -11.89
CA LEU A 628 30.78 -6.16 -12.00
C LEU A 628 30.59 -7.68 -11.86
N ALA A 629 31.66 -8.46 -12.01
CA ALA A 629 31.68 -9.88 -11.68
C ALA A 629 31.23 -10.16 -10.22
N MET A 630 31.53 -9.25 -9.28
CA MET A 630 31.23 -9.35 -7.85
C MET A 630 29.78 -8.99 -7.46
N LEU A 631 28.87 -8.90 -8.44
CA LEU A 631 27.42 -8.74 -8.24
C LEU A 631 26.70 -10.10 -8.34
N PRO A 632 26.33 -10.73 -7.20
CA PRO A 632 25.88 -12.14 -7.18
C PRO A 632 24.57 -12.41 -7.93
N TYR A 633 23.66 -11.43 -8.03
CA TYR A 633 22.34 -11.59 -8.66
C TYR A 633 22.21 -10.87 -10.01
N LEU A 634 23.29 -10.32 -10.57
CA LEU A 634 23.28 -9.67 -11.88
C LEU A 634 22.86 -10.68 -12.96
N GLN A 635 21.93 -10.26 -13.83
CA GLN A 635 21.32 -11.06 -14.90
C GLN A 635 21.50 -10.41 -16.28
N SER A 636 21.38 -9.08 -16.37
CA SER A 636 21.57 -8.35 -17.64
C SER A 636 22.24 -6.99 -17.48
N ILE A 637 23.00 -6.60 -18.49
CA ILE A 637 23.55 -5.24 -18.67
C ILE A 637 22.99 -4.70 -19.98
N LEU A 638 22.22 -3.61 -19.92
CA LEU A 638 21.81 -2.85 -21.09
C LEU A 638 22.89 -1.79 -21.35
N LEU A 639 23.71 -2.02 -22.38
CA LEU A 639 24.89 -1.22 -22.71
C LEU A 639 24.56 -0.24 -23.83
N PHE A 640 24.44 1.04 -23.48
CA PHE A 640 24.21 2.12 -24.43
C PHE A 640 25.54 2.58 -25.05
N THR A 641 25.65 2.45 -26.37
CA THR A 641 26.77 2.98 -27.15
C THR A 641 26.71 4.51 -27.26
N PRO A 642 27.84 5.20 -27.49
CA PRO A 642 27.83 6.64 -27.72
C PRO A 642 27.01 7.01 -28.98
N PRO A 643 26.44 8.22 -29.04
CA PRO A 643 25.83 8.75 -30.27
C PRO A 643 26.78 8.75 -31.47
N ALA A 644 26.26 8.57 -32.68
CA ALA A 644 27.08 8.47 -33.90
C ALA A 644 27.93 9.73 -34.15
N ASP A 645 27.43 10.90 -33.78
CA ASP A 645 28.15 12.20 -33.79
C ASP A 645 29.30 12.30 -32.77
N LYS A 646 29.33 11.41 -31.78
CA LYS A 646 30.35 11.30 -30.72
C LYS A 646 31.18 10.00 -30.84
N THR A 647 31.00 9.25 -31.92
CA THR A 647 31.61 7.92 -32.13
C THR A 647 32.76 8.02 -33.13
N TYR A 648 33.99 7.80 -32.65
CA TYR A 648 35.21 7.91 -33.47
C TYR A 648 35.73 6.57 -34.01
N ASP A 649 35.33 5.46 -33.39
CA ASP A 649 35.66 4.09 -33.81
C ASP A 649 34.62 3.55 -34.80
N ASN A 650 35.00 2.55 -35.62
CA ASN A 650 34.06 1.91 -36.54
C ASN A 650 33.20 0.83 -35.87
N GLU A 651 32.00 0.60 -36.41
CA GLU A 651 31.01 -0.35 -35.89
C GLU A 651 31.52 -1.80 -35.71
N PRO A 652 32.23 -2.42 -36.67
CA PRO A 652 32.85 -3.73 -36.47
C PRO A 652 33.81 -3.78 -35.27
N TRP A 653 34.62 -2.74 -35.07
CA TRP A 653 35.54 -2.66 -33.93
C TRP A 653 34.78 -2.44 -32.61
N ILE A 654 33.76 -1.58 -32.59
CA ILE A 654 32.89 -1.36 -31.43
C ILE A 654 32.23 -2.67 -30.98
N ARG A 655 31.64 -3.42 -31.93
CA ARG A 655 31.08 -4.74 -31.64
C ARG A 655 32.14 -5.67 -31.04
N ALA A 656 33.28 -5.81 -31.72
CA ALA A 656 34.38 -6.66 -31.23
C ALA A 656 34.94 -6.26 -29.85
N LYS A 657 34.72 -5.02 -29.37
CA LYS A 657 35.08 -4.59 -28.01
C LYS A 657 33.99 -4.88 -26.97
N ILE A 658 32.72 -4.91 -27.39
CA ILE A 658 31.59 -5.34 -26.56
C ILE A 658 31.62 -6.87 -26.38
N ASP A 659 31.86 -7.62 -27.47
CA ASP A 659 32.02 -9.09 -27.44
C ASP A 659 33.19 -9.49 -26.52
N ASP A 660 34.33 -8.79 -26.65
CA ASP A 660 35.56 -8.97 -25.85
C ASP A 660 35.40 -8.47 -24.39
N PHE A 661 34.35 -7.69 -24.10
CA PHE A 661 33.94 -7.30 -22.74
C PHE A 661 33.06 -8.38 -22.10
N GLU A 662 32.02 -8.85 -22.81
CA GLU A 662 31.10 -9.88 -22.34
C GLU A 662 31.84 -11.18 -22.03
N ALA A 663 32.74 -11.63 -22.93
CA ALA A 663 33.56 -12.81 -22.72
C ALA A 663 34.44 -12.73 -21.45
N LYS A 664 34.98 -11.54 -21.13
CA LYS A 664 35.78 -11.34 -19.91
C LYS A 664 34.90 -11.30 -18.66
N LEU A 665 33.74 -10.63 -18.71
CA LEU A 665 32.80 -10.59 -17.60
C LEU A 665 32.31 -12.00 -17.24
N ILE A 666 31.97 -12.82 -18.23
CA ILE A 666 31.59 -14.23 -18.04
C ILE A 666 32.74 -15.03 -17.40
N ALA A 667 33.97 -14.90 -17.90
CA ALA A 667 35.14 -15.58 -17.32
C ALA A 667 35.42 -15.17 -15.86
N SER A 668 35.37 -13.86 -15.56
CA SER A 668 35.51 -13.32 -14.21
C SER A 668 34.41 -13.84 -13.27
N ARG A 669 33.16 -13.95 -13.74
CA ARG A 669 32.04 -14.52 -12.96
C ARG A 669 32.19 -16.02 -12.71
N GLN A 670 32.66 -16.78 -13.69
CA GLN A 670 32.95 -18.21 -13.52
C GLN A 670 34.06 -18.43 -12.49
N ALA A 671 35.10 -17.59 -12.47
CA ALA A 671 36.14 -17.61 -11.45
C ALA A 671 35.59 -17.27 -10.04
N ALA A 672 34.80 -16.19 -9.91
CA ALA A 672 34.15 -15.82 -8.66
C ALA A 672 33.20 -16.93 -8.13
N ARG A 673 32.44 -17.56 -9.02
CA ARG A 673 31.56 -18.71 -8.70
C ARG A 673 32.35 -19.92 -8.22
N ALA A 674 33.48 -20.24 -8.85
CA ALA A 674 34.36 -21.32 -8.40
C ALA A 674 34.95 -21.05 -7.00
N GLN A 675 35.37 -19.81 -6.72
CA GLN A 675 35.85 -19.40 -5.39
C GLN A 675 34.73 -19.46 -4.33
N ALA A 676 33.52 -19.01 -4.66
CA ALA A 676 32.37 -19.09 -3.76
C ALA A 676 32.01 -20.56 -3.41
N GLN A 677 32.20 -21.49 -4.35
CA GLN A 677 31.97 -22.92 -4.14
C GLN A 677 33.05 -23.59 -3.28
N THR A 678 34.31 -23.15 -3.33
CA THR A 678 35.39 -23.72 -2.50
C THR A 678 35.40 -23.20 -1.06
N LEU A 679 34.78 -22.04 -0.80
CA LEU A 679 34.69 -21.43 0.53
C LEU A 679 33.54 -21.95 1.42
N LEU A 680 32.70 -22.86 0.92
CA LEU A 680 31.56 -23.43 1.65
C LEU A 680 31.83 -24.86 2.16
N PRO A 681 32.13 -25.05 3.46
CA PRO A 681 32.30 -26.40 4.02
C PRO A 681 30.95 -27.10 4.27
N VAL A 682 30.93 -28.41 3.99
CA VAL A 682 29.87 -29.40 4.30
C VAL A 682 28.60 -29.36 3.43
N LYS A 683 28.29 -30.53 2.83
CA LYS A 683 26.94 -30.88 2.33
C LYS A 683 25.96 -30.99 3.51
N ILE A 684 25.30 -29.89 3.88
CA ILE A 684 24.21 -29.94 4.89
C ILE A 684 22.93 -30.48 4.21
N THR A 685 22.77 -31.80 4.25
CA THR A 685 21.50 -32.48 3.94
C THR A 685 20.55 -32.36 5.13
N ALA A 686 20.02 -31.15 5.36
CA ALA A 686 18.99 -30.89 6.36
C ALA A 686 17.79 -30.18 5.71
N PRO A 687 16.61 -30.83 5.62
CA PRO A 687 15.41 -30.20 5.05
C PRO A 687 14.88 -29.14 6.02
N GLY A 688 14.99 -27.86 5.67
CA GLY A 688 14.45 -26.77 6.48
C GLY A 688 14.97 -25.35 6.24
N VAL A 689 15.88 -25.11 5.29
CA VAL A 689 16.37 -23.76 4.96
C VAL A 689 16.45 -23.54 3.44
N PHE A 690 15.32 -23.57 2.74
CA PHE A 690 15.23 -23.07 1.36
C PHE A 690 15.08 -21.53 1.34
N GLY A 691 16.15 -20.89 1.82
CA GLY A 691 16.38 -19.44 1.83
C GLY A 691 17.38 -18.96 0.77
N VAL A 692 17.75 -19.84 -0.16
CA VAL A 692 18.59 -19.56 -1.34
C VAL A 692 17.89 -20.20 -2.54
N GLY A 693 18.08 -19.64 -3.73
CA GLY A 693 17.84 -20.41 -4.96
C GLY A 693 18.80 -21.60 -5.06
N ASP A 694 18.73 -22.35 -6.16
CA ASP A 694 19.82 -23.26 -6.50
C ASP A 694 21.15 -22.47 -6.57
N ILE A 695 22.27 -23.07 -6.16
CA ILE A 695 23.60 -22.44 -6.19
C ILE A 695 24.01 -22.11 -7.63
N SER A 696 23.36 -22.70 -8.64
CA SER A 696 23.46 -22.30 -10.05
C SER A 696 22.95 -20.87 -10.35
N SER A 697 22.08 -20.32 -9.51
CA SER A 697 21.47 -18.98 -9.67
C SER A 697 22.29 -17.83 -9.06
N VAL A 698 23.25 -18.14 -8.18
CA VAL A 698 24.15 -17.15 -7.57
C VAL A 698 25.45 -17.14 -8.38
N PHE A 699 25.83 -15.96 -8.90
CA PHE A 699 26.79 -15.84 -10.01
C PHE A 699 26.34 -16.67 -11.23
N GLY A 700 25.07 -16.53 -11.61
CA GLY A 700 24.56 -16.94 -12.92
C GLY A 700 25.20 -16.13 -14.05
N ASP A 701 25.04 -16.61 -15.29
CA ASP A 701 25.53 -15.92 -16.49
C ASP A 701 24.81 -14.56 -16.68
N VAL A 702 25.46 -13.63 -17.37
CA VAL A 702 24.97 -12.25 -17.58
C VAL A 702 24.91 -11.95 -19.06
N GLU A 703 23.75 -11.50 -19.52
CA GLU A 703 23.50 -11.08 -20.90
C GLU A 703 23.87 -9.60 -21.10
N VAL A 704 24.75 -9.30 -22.06
CA VAL A 704 25.11 -7.92 -22.44
C VAL A 704 24.31 -7.47 -23.65
N ILE A 705 23.17 -6.83 -23.39
CA ILE A 705 22.27 -6.32 -24.43
C ILE A 705 22.76 -4.95 -24.90
N ARG A 706 23.37 -4.90 -26.10
CA ARG A 706 23.68 -3.62 -26.76
C ARG A 706 22.40 -2.83 -27.06
N MET A 707 22.42 -1.53 -26.77
CA MET A 707 21.37 -0.56 -27.08
C MET A 707 21.96 0.59 -27.89
N ASP A 708 21.44 0.83 -29.09
CA ASP A 708 21.85 1.98 -29.89
C ASP A 708 21.21 3.27 -29.37
N SER A 709 22.00 4.35 -29.34
CA SER A 709 21.64 5.64 -28.73
C SER A 709 20.30 6.25 -29.20
N VAL A 710 19.86 5.93 -30.42
CA VAL A 710 18.56 6.38 -30.98
C VAL A 710 17.38 5.88 -30.15
N ALA A 711 17.45 4.69 -29.56
CA ALA A 711 16.36 4.10 -28.77
C ALA A 711 16.09 4.85 -27.44
N ASP A 712 17.08 5.57 -26.88
CA ASP A 712 16.85 6.43 -25.71
C ASP A 712 16.24 7.79 -26.09
N ASN A 713 16.30 8.18 -27.38
CA ASN A 713 15.54 9.32 -27.91
C ASN A 713 14.08 8.95 -28.22
N GLU A 714 13.77 7.74 -28.71
CA GLU A 714 12.38 7.31 -28.88
C GLU A 714 11.62 7.29 -27.53
N ARG A 715 12.30 6.95 -26.43
CA ARG A 715 11.76 7.05 -25.07
C ARG A 715 11.50 8.49 -24.58
N LYS A 716 12.01 9.52 -25.27
CA LYS A 716 11.66 10.93 -25.01
C LYS A 716 10.34 11.34 -25.68
N VAL A 717 9.83 10.56 -26.65
CA VAL A 717 8.61 10.87 -27.41
C VAL A 717 7.34 10.54 -26.61
N ARG A 718 7.11 11.31 -25.53
CA ARG A 718 5.79 11.70 -24.96
C ARG A 718 5.92 12.64 -23.74
N SER A 719 6.95 13.48 -23.67
CA SER A 719 6.80 14.83 -23.09
C SER A 719 6.46 15.82 -24.21
N LEU A 720 5.32 15.58 -24.88
CA LEU A 720 4.68 16.67 -25.61
C LEU A 720 4.16 17.65 -24.56
N ASP A 721 4.72 18.85 -24.57
CA ASP A 721 4.04 20.02 -24.06
C ASP A 721 2.84 20.25 -24.97
N ALA A 722 1.73 19.59 -24.66
CA ALA A 722 0.46 19.85 -25.32
C ALA A 722 0.18 21.35 -25.16
N PRO A 723 -0.15 22.08 -26.25
CA PRO A 723 -0.44 23.49 -26.14
C PRO A 723 -1.55 23.69 -25.11
N HIS A 724 -1.37 24.72 -24.27
CA HIS A 724 -2.35 25.11 -23.26
C HIS A 724 -3.76 25.21 -23.88
N LEU A 725 -4.79 25.07 -23.03
CA LEU A 725 -6.15 25.51 -23.37
C LEU A 725 -6.08 26.88 -24.05
N THR A 726 -6.89 27.08 -25.10
CA THR A 726 -6.72 28.14 -26.10
C THR A 726 -6.83 29.54 -25.48
N SER A 727 -5.69 30.01 -24.97
CA SER A 727 -5.54 31.32 -24.34
C SER A 727 -5.87 32.40 -25.36
N SER A 728 -6.95 33.14 -25.10
CA SER A 728 -7.32 34.31 -25.88
C SER A 728 -6.18 35.33 -25.83
N ALA A 729 -5.85 35.93 -26.97
CA ALA A 729 -4.84 36.97 -27.04
C ALA A 729 -5.19 38.13 -26.06
N PRO A 730 -4.21 38.72 -25.36
CA PRO A 730 -4.47 39.62 -24.23
C PRO A 730 -5.25 40.88 -24.64
N VAL A 731 -6.56 40.86 -24.36
CA VAL A 731 -7.47 41.99 -24.59
C VAL A 731 -7.24 43.04 -23.50
N LYS A 732 -6.65 44.17 -23.86
CA LYS A 732 -6.56 45.31 -22.93
C LYS A 732 -7.94 45.84 -22.58
N GLY A 733 -8.31 45.79 -21.30
CA GLY A 733 -9.52 46.43 -20.78
C GLY A 733 -10.70 45.51 -20.50
N VAL A 734 -10.46 44.22 -20.22
CA VAL A 734 -11.49 43.36 -19.60
C VAL A 734 -11.80 43.89 -18.19
N ASN A 735 -13.07 44.14 -17.88
CA ASN A 735 -13.49 44.56 -16.55
C ASN A 735 -13.31 43.42 -15.53
N SER A 736 -12.91 43.74 -14.29
CA SER A 736 -12.93 42.75 -13.21
C SER A 736 -14.36 42.27 -12.96
N HIS A 737 -14.51 40.97 -12.67
CA HIS A 737 -15.81 40.42 -12.29
C HIS A 737 -16.10 40.84 -10.85
N ARG A 738 -17.08 41.73 -10.62
CA ARG A 738 -17.48 42.16 -9.26
C ARG A 738 -17.77 40.97 -8.32
N TRP A 739 -18.27 39.87 -8.86
CA TRP A 739 -18.45 38.59 -8.17
C TRP A 739 -17.12 38.05 -7.61
N LEU A 740 -16.06 38.00 -8.42
CA LEU A 740 -14.73 37.54 -8.01
C LEU A 740 -14.13 38.50 -6.97
N ASP A 741 -14.18 39.81 -7.23
CA ASP A 741 -13.65 40.84 -6.33
C ASP A 741 -14.28 40.75 -4.93
N SER A 742 -15.60 40.56 -4.86
CA SER A 742 -16.34 40.37 -3.61
C SER A 742 -15.98 39.06 -2.91
N THR A 743 -15.87 37.93 -3.64
CA THR A 743 -15.42 36.66 -3.02
C THR A 743 -13.99 36.72 -2.50
N ALA A 744 -13.08 37.41 -3.21
CA ALA A 744 -11.70 37.57 -2.78
C ALA A 744 -11.58 38.44 -1.52
N ARG A 745 -12.34 39.55 -1.46
CA ARG A 745 -12.46 40.40 -0.26
C ARG A 745 -12.97 39.59 0.93
N PHE A 746 -14.06 38.84 0.74
CA PHE A 746 -14.66 38.01 1.79
C PHE A 746 -13.72 36.90 2.26
N ALA A 747 -13.06 36.18 1.34
CA ALA A 747 -12.07 35.16 1.64
C ALA A 747 -10.88 35.73 2.46
N GLY A 748 -10.40 36.92 2.11
CA GLY A 748 -9.34 37.62 2.85
C GLY A 748 -9.70 38.02 4.28
N GLY A 749 -10.99 38.22 4.57
CA GLY A 749 -11.52 38.36 5.93
C GLY A 749 -11.72 37.02 6.65
N MET A 750 -12.15 35.98 5.92
CA MET A 750 -12.50 34.67 6.47
C MET A 750 -11.31 33.86 6.98
N ILE A 751 -10.15 33.89 6.30
CA ILE A 751 -8.95 33.13 6.72
C ILE A 751 -8.58 33.42 8.19
N PRO A 752 -8.25 34.66 8.60
CA PRO A 752 -7.84 34.92 9.98
C PRO A 752 -8.99 34.73 10.98
N PHE A 753 -10.25 34.90 10.56
CA PHE A 753 -11.41 34.68 11.41
C PHE A 753 -11.60 33.18 11.73
N TRP A 754 -11.46 32.30 10.74
CA TRP A 754 -11.48 30.85 10.92
C TRP A 754 -10.36 30.39 11.86
N GLU A 755 -9.11 30.77 11.57
CA GLU A 755 -7.94 30.41 12.39
C GLU A 755 -8.11 30.86 13.85
N THR A 756 -8.51 32.12 14.06
CA THR A 756 -8.76 32.67 15.41
C THR A 756 -9.89 31.91 16.12
N THR A 757 -10.99 31.62 15.43
CA THR A 757 -12.17 30.96 16.02
C THR A 757 -11.88 29.50 16.40
N VAL A 758 -11.12 28.77 15.58
CA VAL A 758 -10.67 27.41 15.89
C VAL A 758 -9.72 27.41 17.08
N ASN A 759 -8.73 28.31 17.13
CA ASN A 759 -7.77 28.39 18.23
C ASN A 759 -8.47 28.71 19.56
N ASN A 760 -9.30 29.76 19.59
CA ASN A 760 -10.06 30.14 20.80
C ASN A 760 -10.97 29.00 21.29
N PHE A 761 -11.61 28.26 20.37
CA PHE A 761 -12.43 27.10 20.75
C PHE A 761 -11.57 25.99 21.37
N LEU A 762 -10.43 25.64 20.78
CA LEU A 762 -9.53 24.60 21.28
C LEU A 762 -8.95 24.94 22.66
N GLU A 763 -8.57 26.20 22.88
CA GLU A 763 -8.14 26.71 24.20
C GLU A 763 -9.25 26.57 25.24
N SER A 764 -10.50 26.89 24.89
CA SER A 764 -11.66 26.75 25.79
C SER A 764 -11.94 25.32 26.24
N ARG A 765 -11.41 24.30 25.54
CA ARG A 765 -11.65 22.87 25.82
C ARG A 765 -10.67 22.20 26.78
N GLN A 766 -9.69 22.95 27.32
CA GLN A 766 -8.72 22.50 28.34
C GLN A 766 -8.11 21.10 28.08
N ASN A 767 -7.08 21.06 27.23
CA ASN A 767 -6.19 19.90 27.01
C ASN A 767 -6.82 18.64 26.36
N ARG A 768 -7.89 18.78 25.55
CA ARG A 768 -8.23 17.77 24.53
C ARG A 768 -7.55 18.12 23.20
N HIS A 769 -6.31 17.66 23.01
CA HIS A 769 -5.52 17.83 21.76
C HIS A 769 -6.05 16.99 20.57
N THR A 770 -7.36 16.92 20.36
CA THR A 770 -7.98 16.09 19.31
C THR A 770 -9.12 16.86 18.67
N LEU A 771 -8.94 17.23 17.39
CA LEU A 771 -9.94 17.94 16.59
C LEU A 771 -11.20 17.09 16.44
N GLY A 772 -12.37 17.64 16.80
CA GLY A 772 -13.66 17.11 16.37
C GLY A 772 -13.93 17.38 14.89
N GLU A 773 -15.05 16.85 14.36
CA GLU A 773 -15.43 17.07 12.95
C GLU A 773 -15.69 18.56 12.63
N LEU A 774 -16.04 19.36 13.64
CA LEU A 774 -16.32 20.79 13.49
C LEU A 774 -15.03 21.61 13.33
N GLU A 775 -13.91 21.17 13.90
CA GLU A 775 -12.61 21.86 13.83
C GLU A 775 -11.74 21.39 12.65
N LYS A 776 -12.08 20.29 11.99
CA LYS A 776 -11.39 19.83 10.77
C LYS A 776 -11.71 20.71 9.56
N ASP A 777 -10.74 20.83 8.66
CA ASP A 777 -10.96 21.46 7.36
C ASP A 777 -11.94 20.69 6.48
N VAL A 778 -12.57 21.40 5.53
CA VAL A 778 -13.45 20.80 4.52
C VAL A 778 -12.59 20.14 3.44
N VAL A 779 -12.87 18.87 3.14
CA VAL A 779 -12.23 18.14 2.04
C VAL A 779 -13.10 18.19 0.79
N LEU A 780 -12.52 18.66 -0.31
CA LEU A 780 -13.12 18.74 -1.64
C LEU A 780 -12.32 17.85 -2.59
N ALA A 781 -12.95 16.85 -3.20
CA ALA A 781 -12.32 16.02 -4.22
C ALA A 781 -12.42 16.70 -5.58
N LEU A 782 -11.28 16.93 -6.23
CA LEU A 782 -11.20 17.47 -7.59
C LEU A 782 -10.83 16.32 -8.53
N ILE A 783 -11.79 15.86 -9.33
CA ILE A 783 -11.61 14.75 -10.26
C ILE A 783 -11.35 15.33 -11.65
N ASP A 784 -10.08 15.37 -12.06
CA ASP A 784 -9.63 16.10 -13.25
C ASP A 784 -8.31 15.48 -13.81
N ASP A 785 -7.56 16.19 -14.66
CA ASP A 785 -6.31 15.72 -15.25
C ASP A 785 -5.06 15.79 -14.33
N GLY A 786 -5.28 16.11 -13.05
CA GLY A 786 -4.26 16.29 -12.00
C GLY A 786 -4.01 17.76 -11.64
N VAL A 787 -3.18 18.04 -10.63
CA VAL A 787 -2.93 19.40 -10.11
C VAL A 787 -1.44 19.61 -9.88
N ASP A 788 -0.82 20.56 -10.58
CA ASP A 788 0.58 20.92 -10.38
C ASP A 788 0.76 21.65 -9.04
N MET A 789 1.11 20.91 -7.98
CA MET A 789 1.06 21.40 -6.60
C MET A 789 2.01 22.57 -6.27
N PHE A 790 2.88 22.96 -7.20
CA PHE A 790 3.81 24.09 -7.06
C PHE A 790 3.30 25.39 -7.70
N ASP A 791 2.31 25.32 -8.58
CA ASP A 791 1.66 26.49 -9.21
C ASP A 791 0.60 27.13 -8.30
N THR A 792 0.08 26.39 -7.32
CA THR A 792 -0.86 26.90 -6.31
C THR A 792 -0.11 27.73 -5.25
N PRO A 793 -0.60 28.95 -4.88
CA PRO A 793 0.15 29.84 -3.98
C PRO A 793 0.34 29.28 -2.57
N GLU A 794 -0.68 28.67 -1.97
CA GLU A 794 -0.62 28.10 -0.64
C GLU A 794 -0.11 26.64 -0.65
N THR A 795 0.40 26.18 0.48
CA THR A 795 1.27 24.99 0.52
C THR A 795 0.66 23.77 1.18
N ASN A 796 -0.45 23.94 1.91
CA ASN A 796 -1.06 22.91 2.77
C ASN A 796 -2.52 22.64 2.34
N GLN A 797 -2.87 23.04 1.12
CA GLN A 797 -4.22 23.04 0.57
C GLN A 797 -4.42 21.85 -0.38
N ILE A 798 -3.40 21.54 -1.20
CA ILE A 798 -3.39 20.36 -2.07
C ILE A 798 -2.89 19.16 -1.25
N LEU A 799 -3.75 18.16 -1.09
CA LEU A 799 -3.43 16.89 -0.43
C LEU A 799 -2.66 15.94 -1.37
N GLU A 800 -2.13 14.85 -0.82
CA GLU A 800 -1.35 13.84 -1.54
C GLU A 800 -2.04 13.24 -2.78
N GLY A 801 -3.38 13.18 -2.77
CA GLY A 801 -4.18 12.80 -3.93
C GLY A 801 -4.12 11.32 -4.32
N LYS A 802 -4.71 11.01 -5.47
CA LYS A 802 -4.76 9.66 -6.05
C LYS A 802 -4.75 9.71 -7.57
N SER A 803 -4.21 8.70 -8.24
CA SER A 803 -4.19 8.66 -9.70
C SER A 803 -4.70 7.34 -10.24
N PHE A 804 -5.49 7.45 -11.30
CA PHE A 804 -5.94 6.35 -12.16
C PHE A 804 -5.34 6.47 -13.57
N ASP A 805 -4.35 7.36 -13.75
CA ASP A 805 -3.65 7.58 -15.01
C ASP A 805 -2.48 6.58 -15.18
N PHE A 806 -2.85 5.33 -15.50
CA PHE A 806 -1.93 4.23 -15.75
C PHE A 806 -1.46 4.20 -17.21
N HIS A 807 -0.16 4.40 -17.43
CA HIS A 807 0.45 4.53 -18.76
C HIS A 807 1.79 3.77 -18.84
N GLY A 808 1.91 2.79 -19.75
CA GLY A 808 3.20 2.15 -20.07
C GLY A 808 3.91 1.48 -18.88
N GLY A 809 3.16 0.97 -17.89
CA GLY A 809 3.70 0.42 -16.65
C GLY A 809 3.96 1.44 -15.54
N LYS A 810 3.79 2.75 -15.81
CA LYS A 810 3.86 3.84 -14.83
C LYS A 810 2.48 4.28 -14.33
N VAL A 811 2.45 4.90 -13.16
CA VAL A 811 1.37 5.77 -12.68
C VAL A 811 1.82 7.23 -12.89
N ARG A 812 1.05 8.06 -13.59
CA ARG A 812 1.32 9.51 -13.59
C ARG A 812 0.85 10.11 -12.26
N PRO A 813 1.63 10.96 -11.59
CA PRO A 813 1.32 11.41 -10.24
C PRO A 813 0.10 12.36 -10.21
N PRO A 814 -0.69 12.38 -9.11
CA PRO A 814 -1.81 13.32 -8.95
C PRO A 814 -1.36 14.77 -8.77
N PHE A 815 -0.14 14.98 -8.26
CA PHE A 815 0.50 16.27 -8.02
C PHE A 815 1.13 16.90 -9.28
N SER A 816 0.72 16.44 -10.47
CA SER A 816 0.94 17.12 -11.74
C SER A 816 -0.30 16.99 -12.63
N SER A 817 -0.57 18.01 -13.45
CA SER A 817 -1.65 18.04 -14.46
C SER A 817 -1.17 17.60 -15.85
N ALA A 818 -2.08 17.07 -16.67
CA ALA A 818 -1.77 16.63 -18.04
C ALA A 818 -1.74 17.79 -19.06
N LYS A 819 -2.60 18.79 -18.92
CA LYS A 819 -2.71 19.98 -19.79
C LYS A 819 -2.82 21.31 -19.03
N GLY A 820 -2.75 21.26 -17.69
CA GLY A 820 -2.95 22.39 -16.78
C GLY A 820 -4.40 22.56 -16.30
N HIS A 821 -5.36 21.76 -16.78
CA HIS A 821 -6.79 22.01 -16.55
C HIS A 821 -7.16 21.89 -15.07
N GLY A 822 -6.83 20.77 -14.41
CA GLY A 822 -7.06 20.59 -12.97
C GLY A 822 -6.28 21.60 -12.13
N THR A 823 -5.10 22.07 -12.57
CA THR A 823 -4.35 23.16 -11.93
C THR A 823 -5.13 24.48 -11.96
N VAL A 824 -5.80 24.81 -13.06
CA VAL A 824 -6.72 25.96 -13.15
C VAL A 824 -7.94 25.75 -12.25
N MET A 825 -8.57 24.57 -12.30
CA MET A 825 -9.74 24.27 -11.44
C MET A 825 -9.40 24.42 -9.95
N ALA A 826 -8.25 23.90 -9.52
CA ALA A 826 -7.77 24.04 -8.15
C ALA A 826 -7.52 25.52 -7.77
N SER A 827 -6.91 26.30 -8.66
CA SER A 827 -6.71 27.75 -8.45
C SER A 827 -8.03 28.49 -8.26
N MET A 828 -9.06 28.17 -9.05
CA MET A 828 -10.38 28.82 -8.94
C MET A 828 -11.14 28.41 -7.67
N ILE A 829 -11.06 27.14 -7.25
CA ILE A 829 -11.60 26.67 -5.96
C ILE A 829 -10.93 27.43 -4.80
N LEU A 830 -9.59 27.53 -4.81
CA LEU A 830 -8.83 28.21 -3.76
C LEU A 830 -9.08 29.72 -3.74
N ARG A 831 -9.29 30.38 -4.89
CA ARG A 831 -9.62 31.81 -4.95
C ARG A 831 -10.87 32.18 -4.16
N VAL A 832 -11.89 31.31 -4.20
CA VAL A 832 -13.16 31.53 -3.47
C VAL A 832 -13.07 31.00 -2.03
N CYS A 833 -12.33 29.91 -1.78
CA CYS A 833 -12.18 29.34 -0.45
C CYS A 833 -10.74 28.87 -0.14
N PRO A 834 -9.81 29.77 0.24
CA PRO A 834 -8.39 29.44 0.46
C PRO A 834 -8.10 28.46 1.60
N MET A 835 -9.10 28.17 2.45
CA MET A 835 -8.98 27.28 3.61
C MET A 835 -9.14 25.79 3.24
N VAL A 836 -9.88 25.49 2.16
CA VAL A 836 -10.32 24.15 1.78
C VAL A 836 -9.15 23.22 1.47
N LYS A 837 -9.32 21.93 1.72
CA LYS A 837 -8.35 20.90 1.33
C LYS A 837 -8.81 20.21 0.04
N ILE A 838 -8.08 20.45 -1.03
CA ILE A 838 -8.30 19.81 -2.32
C ILE A 838 -7.62 18.44 -2.30
N TYR A 839 -8.40 17.39 -2.53
CA TYR A 839 -7.91 16.04 -2.79
C TYR A 839 -7.89 15.83 -4.32
N PRO A 840 -6.73 15.96 -4.98
CA PRO A 840 -6.66 15.82 -6.43
C PRO A 840 -6.73 14.34 -6.83
N ILE A 841 -7.70 14.01 -7.69
CA ILE A 841 -7.87 12.67 -8.25
C ILE A 841 -7.62 12.75 -9.75
N ARG A 842 -6.42 12.33 -10.18
CA ARG A 842 -6.01 12.37 -11.59
C ARG A 842 -6.65 11.24 -12.38
N LEU A 843 -7.47 11.59 -13.37
CA LEU A 843 -8.02 10.68 -14.37
C LEU A 843 -7.10 10.55 -15.58
N LYS A 844 -7.27 9.43 -16.29
CA LYS A 844 -6.68 9.19 -17.59
C LYS A 844 -7.53 9.83 -18.68
N THR A 845 -6.97 10.84 -19.36
CA THR A 845 -7.62 11.53 -20.48
C THR A 845 -6.97 11.12 -21.80
N TYR A 846 -7.79 10.74 -22.78
CA TYR A 846 -7.34 10.35 -24.11
C TYR A 846 -7.80 11.37 -25.15
N GLU A 847 -6.94 11.71 -26.10
CA GLU A 847 -7.34 12.55 -27.24
C GLU A 847 -8.14 11.72 -28.25
N ASN A 848 -9.33 12.20 -28.64
CA ASN A 848 -10.14 11.53 -29.65
C ASN A 848 -9.51 11.66 -31.06
N ALA A 849 -9.94 10.82 -32.01
CA ALA A 849 -9.43 10.81 -33.38
C ALA A 849 -9.73 12.09 -34.21
N LYS A 850 -10.34 13.11 -33.59
CA LYS A 850 -10.56 14.46 -34.14
C LYS A 850 -9.79 15.56 -33.39
N GLY A 851 -8.97 15.20 -32.39
CA GLY A 851 -8.12 16.12 -31.63
C GLY A 851 -8.84 17.13 -30.73
N LYS A 852 -10.16 17.01 -30.55
CA LYS A 852 -11.00 18.07 -29.95
C LYS A 852 -11.50 17.78 -28.53
N ASN A 853 -11.89 16.55 -28.21
CA ASN A 853 -12.52 16.22 -26.92
C ASN A 853 -11.70 15.15 -26.21
N MET A 854 -11.62 15.25 -24.87
CA MET A 854 -11.05 14.21 -24.03
C MET A 854 -12.05 13.06 -23.86
N ASN A 855 -11.65 11.84 -24.22
CA ASN A 855 -12.34 10.65 -23.76
C ASN A 855 -11.84 10.29 -22.35
N ILE A 856 -12.78 10.05 -21.43
CA ILE A 856 -12.55 9.53 -20.08
C ILE A 856 -13.07 8.10 -20.01
N ASP A 857 -12.32 7.20 -19.37
CA ASP A 857 -12.76 5.83 -19.13
C ASP A 857 -13.79 5.79 -17.98
N ALA A 858 -15.00 5.28 -18.27
CA ALA A 858 -16.08 5.19 -17.28
C ALA A 858 -15.74 4.32 -16.06
N GLY A 859 -14.87 3.31 -16.21
CA GLY A 859 -14.38 2.46 -15.14
C GLY A 859 -13.35 3.16 -14.24
N TYR A 860 -12.52 4.06 -14.78
CA TYR A 860 -11.66 4.91 -13.96
C TYR A 860 -12.41 6.08 -13.32
N ALA A 861 -13.38 6.68 -14.03
CA ALA A 861 -14.30 7.66 -13.43
C ALA A 861 -15.03 7.08 -12.21
N ALA A 862 -15.54 5.85 -12.32
CA ALA A 862 -16.20 5.15 -11.20
C ALA A 862 -15.25 4.96 -9.99
N GLN A 863 -14.01 4.57 -10.23
CA GLN A 863 -13.00 4.41 -9.17
C GLN A 863 -12.58 5.76 -8.56
N ALA A 864 -12.54 6.84 -9.34
CA ALA A 864 -12.25 8.19 -8.85
C ALA A 864 -13.34 8.72 -7.92
N ILE A 865 -14.61 8.51 -8.28
CA ILE A 865 -15.75 8.86 -7.42
C ILE A 865 -15.74 7.99 -6.15
N GLN A 866 -15.45 6.68 -6.26
CA GLN A 866 -15.31 5.82 -5.08
C GLN A 866 -14.18 6.29 -4.16
N ALA A 867 -13.04 6.73 -4.71
CA ALA A 867 -11.94 7.29 -3.94
C ALA A 867 -12.34 8.59 -3.21
N ALA A 868 -13.11 9.47 -3.84
CA ALA A 868 -13.66 10.67 -3.19
C ALA A 868 -14.60 10.31 -2.02
N LEU A 869 -15.47 9.30 -2.21
CA LEU A 869 -16.36 8.79 -1.16
C LEU A 869 -15.60 8.10 -0.01
N ASP A 870 -14.54 7.35 -0.32
CA ASP A 870 -13.70 6.67 0.67
C ASP A 870 -12.84 7.66 1.47
N LYS A 871 -12.39 8.75 0.83
CA LYS A 871 -11.73 9.90 1.48
C LYS A 871 -12.69 10.76 2.30
N LYS A 872 -14.01 10.51 2.21
CA LYS A 872 -15.09 11.32 2.82
C LYS A 872 -15.06 12.79 2.41
N ALA A 873 -14.82 13.07 1.12
CA ALA A 873 -14.96 14.43 0.60
C ALA A 873 -16.42 14.91 0.76
N ALA A 874 -16.60 16.13 1.29
CA ALA A 874 -17.92 16.75 1.42
C ALA A 874 -18.44 17.28 0.07
N ILE A 875 -17.51 17.65 -0.81
CA ILE A 875 -17.76 18.17 -2.15
C ILE A 875 -16.93 17.34 -3.15
N ILE A 876 -17.53 16.98 -4.28
CA ILE A 876 -16.87 16.38 -5.44
C ILE A 876 -17.07 17.34 -6.62
N SER A 877 -15.97 17.81 -7.21
CA SER A 877 -15.97 18.63 -8.43
C SER A 877 -15.49 17.81 -9.62
N MET A 878 -16.29 17.81 -10.69
CA MET A 878 -16.09 17.06 -11.93
C MET A 878 -16.29 17.99 -13.14
N SER A 879 -15.24 18.68 -13.56
CA SER A 879 -15.27 19.61 -14.70
C SER A 879 -15.22 18.89 -16.06
N TRP A 880 -16.02 17.83 -16.21
CA TRP A 880 -16.11 16.99 -17.41
C TRP A 880 -17.49 16.33 -17.54
N THR A 881 -17.84 15.98 -18.78
CA THR A 881 -19.02 15.19 -19.13
C THR A 881 -18.58 13.97 -19.94
N VAL A 882 -19.17 12.80 -19.68
CA VAL A 882 -18.95 11.57 -20.47
C VAL A 882 -20.27 11.16 -21.13
N PRO A 883 -20.39 11.31 -22.47
CA PRO A 883 -21.54 10.83 -23.20
C PRO A 883 -21.64 9.31 -23.18
N MET A 884 -22.80 8.78 -22.80
CA MET A 884 -23.05 7.34 -22.79
C MET A 884 -24.04 6.94 -23.88
N SER A 885 -23.61 6.05 -24.76
CA SER A 885 -24.53 5.31 -25.63
C SER A 885 -25.50 4.46 -24.81
N GLU A 886 -26.66 4.11 -25.39
CA GLU A 886 -27.71 3.34 -24.72
C GLU A 886 -27.26 1.95 -24.25
N GLY A 887 -26.24 1.36 -24.91
CA GLY A 887 -25.71 0.02 -24.61
C GLY A 887 -25.37 -0.22 -23.14
N ASP A 888 -25.58 -1.45 -22.69
CA ASP A 888 -25.29 -1.89 -21.33
C ASP A 888 -23.85 -2.39 -21.21
N SER A 889 -23.08 -1.84 -20.26
CA SER A 889 -21.69 -2.24 -20.02
C SER A 889 -21.34 -2.22 -18.54
N GLU A 890 -20.49 -3.15 -18.11
CA GLU A 890 -20.08 -3.24 -16.70
C GLU A 890 -19.34 -1.99 -16.19
N ALA A 891 -18.69 -1.23 -17.08
CA ALA A 891 -18.12 0.07 -16.72
C ALA A 891 -19.20 1.13 -16.45
N LYS A 892 -20.24 1.19 -17.29
CA LYS A 892 -21.42 2.06 -17.13
C LYS A 892 -22.20 1.70 -15.87
N LYS A 893 -22.41 0.41 -15.57
CA LYS A 893 -23.03 -0.06 -14.31
C LYS A 893 -22.23 0.35 -13.08
N ARG A 894 -20.90 0.19 -13.08
CA ARG A 894 -20.04 0.63 -11.96
C ARG A 894 -20.14 2.14 -11.73
N LEU A 895 -20.10 2.94 -12.80
CA LEU A 895 -20.24 4.40 -12.70
C LEU A 895 -21.63 4.82 -12.20
N HIS A 896 -22.71 4.20 -12.70
CA HIS A 896 -24.06 4.43 -12.19
C HIS A 896 -24.17 4.08 -10.70
N ASN A 897 -23.70 2.91 -10.29
CA ASN A 897 -23.85 2.44 -8.91
C ASN A 897 -23.07 3.31 -7.90
N VAL A 898 -21.87 3.80 -8.25
CA VAL A 898 -21.12 4.67 -7.34
C VAL A 898 -21.70 6.08 -7.26
N LEU A 899 -22.23 6.63 -8.37
CA LEU A 899 -22.94 7.91 -8.36
C LEU A 899 -24.28 7.81 -7.61
N LYS A 900 -25.03 6.72 -7.78
CA LYS A 900 -26.21 6.40 -6.95
C LYS A 900 -25.85 6.38 -5.47
N THR A 901 -24.72 5.74 -5.12
CA THR A 901 -24.19 5.73 -3.75
C THR A 901 -23.84 7.14 -3.25
N ALA A 902 -23.31 8.03 -4.09
CA ALA A 902 -23.03 9.43 -3.73
C ALA A 902 -24.32 10.26 -3.53
N VAL A 903 -25.34 10.05 -4.39
CA VAL A 903 -26.68 10.66 -4.27
C VAL A 903 -27.37 10.22 -2.97
N GLU A 904 -27.32 8.92 -2.65
CA GLU A 904 -27.88 8.34 -1.42
C GLU A 904 -27.17 8.84 -0.16
N ARG A 905 -25.84 8.99 -0.23
CA ARG A 905 -25.01 9.63 0.82
C ARG A 905 -25.14 11.16 0.87
N ARG A 906 -25.96 11.79 0.01
CA ARG A 906 -26.19 13.23 -0.07
C ARG A 906 -24.92 14.08 -0.23
N VAL A 907 -23.91 13.57 -0.94
CA VAL A 907 -22.65 14.32 -1.19
C VAL A 907 -22.89 15.44 -2.20
N LEU A 908 -22.30 16.63 -1.99
CA LEU A 908 -22.36 17.73 -2.95
C LEU A 908 -21.57 17.38 -4.21
N MET A 909 -22.24 17.25 -5.35
CA MET A 909 -21.60 16.95 -6.63
C MET A 909 -21.77 18.12 -7.61
N PHE A 910 -20.66 18.76 -7.93
CA PHE A 910 -20.54 19.85 -8.90
C PHE A 910 -20.05 19.30 -10.24
N CYS A 911 -20.69 19.70 -11.32
CA CYS A 911 -20.30 19.34 -12.68
C CYS A 911 -20.54 20.48 -13.67
N SER A 912 -19.70 20.53 -14.71
CA SER A 912 -19.86 21.51 -15.79
C SER A 912 -21.00 21.15 -16.72
N ALA A 913 -21.65 22.18 -17.27
CA ALA A 913 -22.35 22.04 -18.54
C ALA A 913 -21.36 21.64 -19.66
N PRO A 914 -21.80 20.90 -20.70
CA PRO A 914 -20.93 20.55 -21.82
C PRO A 914 -20.74 21.77 -22.74
N ASP A 915 -19.50 22.10 -23.09
CA ASP A 915 -19.20 23.28 -23.92
C ASP A 915 -19.45 23.07 -25.43
N GLU A 916 -19.87 21.87 -25.87
CA GLU A 916 -20.41 21.59 -27.22
C GLU A 916 -21.59 20.60 -27.13
N GLY A 917 -22.73 20.92 -27.78
CA GLY A 917 -23.87 20.01 -27.95
C GLY A 917 -25.02 20.20 -26.96
N LYS A 918 -26.04 19.32 -27.03
CA LYS A 918 -27.15 19.27 -26.07
C LYS A 918 -26.89 18.19 -25.02
N PHE A 919 -26.92 18.57 -23.74
CA PHE A 919 -26.86 17.62 -22.63
C PHE A 919 -28.16 16.80 -22.54
N THR A 920 -28.05 15.50 -22.30
CA THR A 920 -29.15 14.52 -22.25
C THR A 920 -29.25 13.86 -20.88
N GLU A 921 -30.29 13.05 -20.67
CA GLU A 921 -30.42 12.24 -19.43
C GLU A 921 -29.45 11.05 -19.39
N LEU A 922 -28.81 10.72 -20.52
CA LEU A 922 -27.81 9.66 -20.63
C LEU A 922 -26.38 10.16 -20.29
N ASP A 923 -26.15 11.47 -20.23
CA ASP A 923 -24.81 12.04 -20.09
C ASP A 923 -24.36 12.08 -18.61
N TYR A 924 -23.17 11.54 -18.34
CA TYR A 924 -22.63 11.42 -16.99
C TYR A 924 -21.72 12.61 -16.65
N PRO A 925 -21.70 13.08 -15.39
CA PRO A 925 -22.23 12.39 -14.20
C PRO A 925 -23.69 12.72 -13.81
N SER A 926 -24.29 13.80 -14.34
CA SER A 926 -25.54 14.36 -13.76
C SER A 926 -26.86 14.00 -14.47
N GLY A 927 -26.83 13.42 -15.68
CA GLY A 927 -28.03 13.10 -16.47
C GLY A 927 -29.11 12.31 -15.73
N PRO A 928 -28.79 11.18 -15.07
CA PRO A 928 -29.79 10.38 -14.36
C PRO A 928 -30.33 11.00 -13.06
N TRP A 929 -29.75 12.11 -12.57
CA TRP A 929 -30.09 12.70 -11.27
C TRP A 929 -29.98 14.23 -11.27
N ARG A 930 -30.49 14.90 -12.31
CA ARG A 930 -30.38 16.36 -12.53
C ARG A 930 -30.53 17.19 -11.24
N ASP A 931 -31.58 16.93 -10.45
CA ASP A 931 -31.90 17.68 -9.23
C ASP A 931 -30.95 17.42 -8.05
N ARG A 932 -30.14 16.36 -8.09
CA ARG A 932 -29.19 15.97 -7.03
C ARG A 932 -27.78 16.53 -7.26
N PHE A 933 -27.54 17.14 -8.42
CA PHE A 933 -26.28 17.76 -8.79
C PHE A 933 -26.38 19.29 -8.77
N PHE A 934 -25.21 19.93 -8.77
CA PHE A 934 -25.00 21.31 -9.15
C PHE A 934 -24.41 21.30 -10.55
N ARG A 935 -25.26 21.40 -11.58
CA ARG A 935 -24.79 21.61 -12.96
C ARG A 935 -24.63 23.11 -13.18
N ILE A 936 -23.38 23.56 -13.36
CA ILE A 936 -23.05 24.99 -13.40
C ILE A 936 -22.79 25.43 -14.85
N GLY A 937 -23.44 26.54 -15.22
CA GLY A 937 -23.20 27.26 -16.48
C GLY A 937 -22.25 28.44 -16.29
N ALA A 938 -21.62 28.91 -17.37
CA ALA A 938 -20.71 30.04 -17.35
C ALA A 938 -21.42 31.37 -17.66
N ALA A 939 -20.96 32.47 -17.03
CA ALA A 939 -21.37 33.83 -17.34
C ALA A 939 -20.21 34.79 -17.62
N GLY A 940 -20.52 35.85 -18.38
CA GLY A 940 -19.74 37.08 -18.48
C GLY A 940 -19.78 37.92 -17.19
N SER A 941 -18.95 38.97 -17.14
CA SER A 941 -18.82 39.85 -15.97
C SER A 941 -20.05 40.75 -15.71
N ASP A 942 -20.97 40.82 -16.67
CA ASP A 942 -22.29 41.43 -16.58
C ASP A 942 -23.41 40.46 -16.12
N GLY A 943 -23.09 39.17 -15.96
CA GLY A 943 -24.07 38.11 -15.68
C GLY A 943 -24.81 37.58 -16.92
N SER A 944 -24.39 37.94 -18.13
CA SER A 944 -24.88 37.32 -19.37
C SER A 944 -24.48 35.84 -19.44
N VAL A 945 -25.37 34.98 -19.94
CA VAL A 945 -25.12 33.54 -20.06
C VAL A 945 -24.18 33.29 -21.24
N PHE A 946 -23.12 32.51 -21.02
CA PHE A 946 -22.20 32.10 -22.07
C PHE A 946 -22.89 31.20 -23.10
N GLN A 947 -22.73 31.51 -24.40
CA GLN A 947 -23.50 30.94 -25.52
C GLN A 947 -23.51 29.41 -25.64
N TRP A 948 -22.56 28.72 -25.00
CA TRP A 948 -22.47 27.25 -24.99
C TRP A 948 -23.14 26.59 -23.77
N THR A 949 -23.63 27.38 -22.82
CA THR A 949 -24.45 26.90 -21.71
C THR A 949 -25.83 26.51 -22.23
N PRO A 950 -26.32 25.27 -22.04
CA PRO A 950 -27.65 24.86 -22.45
C PRO A 950 -28.73 25.44 -21.53
N ASP A 951 -29.91 25.75 -22.07
CA ASP A 951 -31.03 26.35 -21.31
C ASP A 951 -31.63 25.41 -20.25
N ASP A 952 -31.52 24.09 -20.49
CA ASP A 952 -32.16 23.04 -19.69
C ASP A 952 -31.28 22.57 -18.50
N GLY A 953 -31.89 22.44 -17.33
CA GLY A 953 -31.33 21.79 -16.14
C GLY A 953 -30.06 22.39 -15.55
N ILE A 954 -29.74 23.66 -15.85
CA ILE A 954 -28.67 24.40 -15.18
C ILE A 954 -29.14 24.84 -13.79
N THR A 955 -28.39 24.45 -12.76
CA THR A 955 -28.70 24.80 -11.36
C THR A 955 -28.42 26.27 -11.09
N TYR A 956 -27.22 26.73 -11.46
CA TYR A 956 -26.78 28.13 -11.33
C TYR A 956 -25.85 28.50 -12.48
N VAL A 957 -25.83 29.79 -12.82
CA VAL A 957 -24.83 30.38 -13.69
C VAL A 957 -23.87 31.20 -12.83
N ILE A 958 -22.57 31.01 -13.03
CA ILE A 958 -21.48 31.58 -12.23
C ILE A 958 -20.44 32.14 -13.21
N PRO A 959 -19.63 33.18 -12.86
CA PRO A 959 -18.57 33.67 -13.72
C PRO A 959 -17.72 32.56 -14.35
N GLY A 960 -17.55 32.61 -15.67
CA GLY A 960 -16.83 31.57 -16.40
C GLY A 960 -16.38 32.01 -17.79
N VAL A 961 -16.38 33.32 -18.06
CA VAL A 961 -15.88 33.93 -19.30
C VAL A 961 -14.86 34.99 -18.95
N ASP A 962 -13.70 34.92 -19.60
CA ASP A 962 -12.52 35.77 -19.46
C ASP A 962 -12.06 35.96 -18.00
N VAL A 963 -12.16 34.88 -17.20
CA VAL A 963 -11.81 34.89 -15.78
C VAL A 963 -10.28 34.93 -15.63
N VAL A 964 -9.76 36.01 -15.04
CA VAL A 964 -8.32 36.20 -14.81
C VAL A 964 -7.79 35.13 -13.85
N ARG A 965 -6.81 34.35 -14.30
CA ARG A 965 -6.00 33.46 -13.46
C ARG A 965 -4.85 34.26 -12.81
N GLU A 966 -4.97 34.50 -11.52
CA GLU A 966 -3.89 35.03 -10.69
C GLU A 966 -2.78 33.98 -10.54
N GLN A 967 -1.77 34.01 -11.42
CA GLN A 967 -0.52 33.31 -11.15
C GLN A 967 0.24 34.03 -10.04
N ALA A 968 0.62 33.28 -9.00
CA ALA A 968 1.61 33.75 -8.03
C ALA A 968 2.90 34.09 -8.80
N ALA A 969 3.25 35.37 -8.86
CA ALA A 969 4.26 35.89 -9.79
C ALA A 969 5.53 35.03 -9.78
N ASN A 970 5.91 34.53 -10.97
CA ASN A 970 6.89 33.48 -11.14
C ASN A 970 8.23 33.86 -10.52
N ARG A 971 8.50 33.41 -9.28
CA ARG A 971 9.73 33.69 -8.53
C ARG A 971 10.86 32.80 -9.03
N THR A 972 11.17 32.94 -10.32
CA THR A 972 12.44 32.53 -10.91
C THR A 972 13.56 33.26 -10.17
N PHE A 973 14.09 32.62 -9.12
CA PHE A 973 15.29 33.07 -8.44
C PHE A 973 16.49 32.91 -9.38
N ASP A 974 16.67 33.89 -10.26
CA ASP A 974 17.95 34.19 -10.88
C ASP A 974 18.80 34.97 -9.85
N PRO A 975 19.91 34.41 -9.35
CA PRO A 975 20.75 35.09 -8.36
C PRO A 975 21.75 36.07 -8.99
N HIS A 976 21.70 36.31 -10.31
CA HIS A 976 22.72 37.06 -11.06
C HIS A 976 22.14 38.29 -11.79
N SER A 977 20.83 38.37 -12.01
CA SER A 977 20.17 39.59 -12.51
C SER A 977 20.06 40.66 -11.41
N GLY A 978 21.14 41.40 -11.16
CA GLY A 978 21.23 42.50 -10.17
C GLY A 978 20.38 43.75 -10.47
N GLN A 979 19.34 43.65 -11.30
CA GLN A 979 18.39 44.71 -11.63
C GLN A 979 16.97 44.17 -11.57
N GLY A 980 16.19 44.63 -10.58
CA GLY A 980 14.79 44.28 -10.42
C GLY A 980 13.89 44.99 -11.44
N ILE A 981 13.86 44.52 -12.69
CA ILE A 981 12.79 44.86 -13.61
C ILE A 981 11.52 44.13 -13.13
N PRO A 982 10.40 44.83 -12.84
CA PRO A 982 9.16 44.16 -12.48
C PRO A 982 8.67 43.38 -13.70
N ASN A 983 8.82 42.05 -13.66
CA ASN A 983 8.49 41.22 -14.81
C ASN A 983 6.97 41.31 -15.05
N ARG A 984 6.61 41.80 -16.24
CA ARG A 984 5.27 42.27 -16.61
C ARG A 984 4.24 41.16 -16.35
N MET A 985 3.27 41.41 -15.48
CA MET A 985 2.17 40.47 -15.25
C MET A 985 1.50 40.15 -16.59
N VAL A 986 1.49 38.86 -16.93
CA VAL A 986 0.72 38.31 -18.04
C VAL A 986 -0.56 37.77 -17.41
N GLU A 987 -1.63 38.55 -17.54
CA GLU A 987 -2.96 38.10 -17.16
C GLU A 987 -3.42 37.03 -18.16
N PHE A 988 -3.53 35.79 -17.69
CA PHE A 988 -4.12 34.70 -18.44
C PHE A 988 -5.62 34.67 -18.15
N HIS A 989 -6.44 34.64 -19.19
CA HIS A 989 -7.89 34.56 -19.07
C HIS A 989 -8.35 33.14 -19.38
N GLU A 990 -9.20 32.58 -18.52
CA GLU A 990 -9.73 31.22 -18.60
C GLU A 990 -11.25 31.31 -18.86
N THR A 991 -11.77 30.54 -19.82
CA THR A 991 -13.18 30.58 -20.27
C THR A 991 -13.72 29.16 -20.42
N GLY A 992 -14.90 28.88 -19.87
CA GLY A 992 -15.63 27.62 -20.01
C GLY A 992 -16.45 27.26 -18.76
N SER A 993 -17.41 26.34 -18.93
CA SER A 993 -18.32 25.90 -17.86
C SER A 993 -17.56 25.24 -16.68
N SER A 994 -16.39 24.66 -16.96
CA SER A 994 -15.43 24.16 -15.97
C SER A 994 -15.00 25.22 -14.95
N VAL A 995 -14.69 26.44 -15.39
CA VAL A 995 -14.23 27.54 -14.51
C VAL A 995 -15.35 27.92 -13.53
N ALA A 996 -16.56 28.10 -14.05
CA ALA A 996 -17.75 28.40 -13.25
C ALA A 996 -18.06 27.28 -12.24
N THR A 997 -17.87 26.02 -12.64
CA THR A 997 -18.04 24.84 -11.76
C THR A 997 -17.05 24.85 -10.59
N ALA A 998 -15.78 25.16 -10.86
CA ALA A 998 -14.74 25.26 -9.84
C ALA A 998 -15.00 26.41 -8.84
N LEU A 999 -15.42 27.58 -9.34
CA LEU A 999 -15.82 28.72 -8.49
C LEU A 999 -17.05 28.39 -7.64
N GLY A 1000 -18.03 27.69 -8.20
CA GLY A 1000 -19.21 27.20 -7.47
C GLY A 1000 -18.85 26.19 -6.37
N ALA A 1001 -17.99 25.22 -6.67
CA ALA A 1001 -17.51 24.26 -5.67
C ALA A 1001 -16.70 24.95 -4.54
N GLY A 1002 -15.94 26.00 -4.86
CA GLY A 1002 -15.29 26.87 -3.87
C GLY A 1002 -16.28 27.64 -3.00
N LEU A 1003 -17.35 28.18 -3.59
CA LEU A 1003 -18.41 28.89 -2.84
C LEU A 1003 -19.17 27.95 -1.88
N ALA A 1004 -19.44 26.73 -2.30
CA ALA A 1004 -20.04 25.71 -1.42
C ALA A 1004 -19.13 25.37 -0.23
N ALA A 1005 -17.82 25.26 -0.44
CA ALA A 1005 -16.86 25.09 0.65
C ALA A 1005 -16.88 26.29 1.61
N MET A 1006 -16.92 27.52 1.08
CA MET A 1006 -17.00 28.75 1.89
C MET A 1006 -18.27 28.79 2.76
N ILE A 1007 -19.45 28.46 2.20
CA ILE A 1007 -20.72 28.38 2.96
C ILE A 1007 -20.60 27.41 4.15
N ILE A 1008 -19.98 26.24 3.93
CA ILE A 1008 -19.72 25.27 5.01
C ILE A 1008 -18.80 25.90 6.07
N TYR A 1009 -17.70 26.54 5.67
CA TYR A 1009 -16.80 27.23 6.62
C TYR A 1009 -17.49 28.35 7.40
N CYS A 1010 -18.39 29.12 6.79
CA CYS A 1010 -19.18 30.14 7.50
C CYS A 1010 -20.03 29.50 8.62
N VAL A 1011 -20.80 28.45 8.31
CA VAL A 1011 -21.63 27.74 9.31
C VAL A 1011 -20.75 27.11 10.39
N LYS A 1012 -19.62 26.48 10.03
CA LYS A 1012 -18.67 25.90 11.00
C LYS A 1012 -18.11 26.98 11.94
N ALA A 1013 -17.67 28.12 11.42
CA ALA A 1013 -17.15 29.22 12.21
C ALA A 1013 -18.21 29.80 13.15
N SER A 1014 -19.47 29.99 12.69
CA SER A 1014 -20.56 30.47 13.54
C SER A 1014 -20.87 29.51 14.71
N ILE A 1015 -20.87 28.18 14.49
CA ILE A 1015 -21.07 27.20 15.59
C ILE A 1015 -19.91 27.25 16.60
N LEU A 1016 -18.66 27.33 16.12
CA LEU A 1016 -17.48 27.41 16.98
C LEU A 1016 -17.46 28.70 17.82
N ALA A 1017 -17.83 29.84 17.22
CA ALA A 1017 -17.95 31.12 17.92
C ALA A 1017 -19.01 31.05 19.04
N VAL A 1018 -20.22 30.53 18.73
CA VAL A 1018 -21.30 30.33 19.72
C VAL A 1018 -20.84 29.45 20.88
N LYS A 1019 -20.19 28.33 20.60
CA LYS A 1019 -19.69 27.41 21.64
C LYS A 1019 -18.59 28.03 22.51
N THR A 1020 -17.68 28.79 21.91
CA THR A 1020 -16.57 29.43 22.63
C THR A 1020 -17.08 30.44 23.66
N VAL A 1021 -18.07 31.27 23.30
CA VAL A 1021 -18.58 32.33 24.19
C VAL A 1021 -19.58 31.79 25.22
N ASN A 1022 -20.34 30.74 24.90
CA ASN A 1022 -21.19 30.05 25.87
C ASN A 1022 -20.37 29.39 27.01
N ASN A 1023 -19.12 28.96 26.74
CA ASN A 1023 -18.21 28.49 27.78
C ASN A 1023 -17.71 29.61 28.73
N SER A 1024 -17.87 30.89 28.36
CA SER A 1024 -17.39 32.06 29.13
C SER A 1024 -18.52 32.88 29.78
N ASN A 1025 -19.68 32.28 30.04
CA ASN A 1025 -20.84 32.90 30.72
C ASN A 1025 -21.41 34.19 30.06
N SER A 1026 -21.12 34.45 28.78
CA SER A 1026 -21.71 35.55 28.00
C SER A 1026 -22.75 35.00 27.03
N PRO A 1027 -24.00 35.50 27.02
CA PRO A 1027 -25.05 34.96 26.15
C PRO A 1027 -24.91 35.47 24.72
N LEU A 1028 -24.59 34.57 23.78
CA LEU A 1028 -24.86 34.81 22.35
C LEU A 1028 -26.28 34.34 22.00
N LEU A 1029 -27.00 35.13 21.21
CA LEU A 1029 -28.32 34.76 20.70
C LEU A 1029 -28.18 33.87 19.46
N GLY A 1030 -28.70 32.64 19.56
CA GLY A 1030 -28.86 31.77 18.38
C GLY A 1030 -28.46 30.32 18.64
N ILE A 1031 -29.35 29.39 18.31
CA ILE A 1031 -29.13 27.95 18.45
C ILE A 1031 -28.89 27.35 17.07
N LEU A 1032 -27.67 27.48 16.56
CA LEU A 1032 -27.18 26.59 15.50
C LEU A 1032 -27.00 25.19 16.11
N PRO A 1033 -27.69 24.14 15.63
CA PRO A 1033 -27.49 22.79 16.14
C PRO A 1033 -26.12 22.26 15.71
N ASP A 1034 -25.53 21.38 16.52
CA ASP A 1034 -24.18 20.84 16.33
C ASP A 1034 -23.93 20.21 14.95
N ASN A 1035 -24.97 19.66 14.33
CA ASN A 1035 -24.93 19.04 13.00
C ASN A 1035 -25.32 19.98 11.84
N ALA A 1036 -25.57 21.28 12.08
CA ALA A 1036 -25.87 22.22 10.97
C ALA A 1036 -24.74 22.28 9.93
N ALA A 1037 -23.48 22.09 10.34
CA ALA A 1037 -22.32 22.02 9.44
C ALA A 1037 -22.27 20.74 8.58
N GLU A 1038 -22.97 19.67 8.98
CA GLU A 1038 -23.13 18.44 8.21
C GLU A 1038 -24.36 18.56 7.29
N LEU A 1039 -25.49 19.03 7.84
CA LEU A 1039 -26.75 19.18 7.11
C LEU A 1039 -26.72 20.28 6.04
N ILE A 1040 -25.97 21.37 6.23
CA ILE A 1040 -25.77 22.38 5.18
C ILE A 1040 -24.99 21.83 3.98
N ALA A 1041 -24.25 20.73 4.15
CA ALA A 1041 -23.54 20.04 3.08
C ALA A 1041 -24.39 18.99 2.34
N HIS A 1042 -25.72 18.99 2.51
CA HIS A 1042 -26.64 18.27 1.63
C HIS A 1042 -27.03 19.10 0.39
N PRO A 1043 -27.43 18.48 -0.74
CA PRO A 1043 -27.66 19.22 -1.98
C PRO A 1043 -28.80 20.24 -1.93
N ASP A 1044 -29.91 19.89 -1.29
CA ASP A 1044 -31.13 20.71 -1.30
C ASP A 1044 -30.99 21.91 -0.35
N GLU A 1045 -30.45 21.63 0.85
CA GLU A 1045 -30.00 22.60 1.84
C GLU A 1045 -28.97 23.59 1.27
N MET A 1046 -27.95 23.10 0.54
CA MET A 1046 -26.93 23.94 -0.09
C MET A 1046 -27.48 24.78 -1.26
N LYS A 1047 -28.46 24.27 -2.04
CA LYS A 1047 -29.16 25.08 -3.06
C LYS A 1047 -29.89 26.27 -2.42
N ARG A 1048 -30.66 26.03 -1.34
CA ARG A 1048 -31.29 27.13 -0.59
C ARG A 1048 -30.26 28.12 -0.02
N ALA A 1049 -29.11 27.63 0.45
CA ALA A 1049 -28.02 28.48 0.94
C ALA A 1049 -27.43 29.38 -0.17
N PHE A 1050 -27.13 28.84 -1.36
CA PHE A 1050 -26.71 29.62 -2.54
C PHE A 1050 -27.71 30.74 -2.88
N ALA A 1051 -29.00 30.40 -2.94
CA ALA A 1051 -30.06 31.38 -3.22
C ALA A 1051 -30.24 32.43 -2.10
N SER A 1052 -29.73 32.19 -0.88
CA SER A 1052 -29.79 33.12 0.24
C SER A 1052 -28.63 34.13 0.29
N LEU A 1053 -27.56 33.93 -0.50
CA LEU A 1053 -26.43 34.86 -0.59
C LEU A 1053 -26.77 36.16 -1.35
N GLY A 1054 -27.88 36.19 -2.09
CA GLY A 1054 -28.38 37.39 -2.76
C GLY A 1054 -29.31 37.06 -3.93
N LYS A 1055 -29.50 38.02 -4.83
CA LYS A 1055 -30.56 37.91 -5.85
C LYS A 1055 -30.18 36.92 -6.95
N VAL A 1056 -30.91 35.82 -7.06
CA VAL A 1056 -30.89 34.97 -8.26
C VAL A 1056 -31.63 35.71 -9.39
N THR A 1057 -30.99 35.83 -10.56
CA THR A 1057 -31.59 36.44 -11.75
C THR A 1057 -32.45 35.43 -12.53
N PRO A 1058 -33.29 35.86 -13.51
CA PRO A 1058 -34.02 34.94 -14.38
C PRO A 1058 -33.11 33.98 -15.19
N ASN A 1059 -31.83 34.29 -15.32
CA ASN A 1059 -30.82 33.48 -15.99
C ASN A 1059 -30.08 32.52 -15.02
N ASN A 1060 -30.64 32.26 -13.83
CA ASN A 1060 -30.02 31.51 -12.73
C ASN A 1060 -28.64 32.04 -12.27
N PHE A 1061 -28.25 33.27 -12.63
CA PHE A 1061 -27.02 33.90 -12.14
C PHE A 1061 -27.22 34.41 -10.71
N VAL A 1062 -26.25 34.14 -9.82
CA VAL A 1062 -26.35 34.49 -8.39
C VAL A 1062 -25.54 35.75 -8.08
N GLN A 1063 -26.24 36.86 -7.85
CA GLN A 1063 -25.65 38.12 -7.37
C GLN A 1063 -25.39 38.04 -5.86
N ILE A 1064 -24.15 37.74 -5.47
CA ILE A 1064 -23.73 37.50 -4.07
C ILE A 1064 -23.12 38.71 -3.35
N TRP A 1065 -22.69 39.74 -4.09
CA TRP A 1065 -21.82 40.79 -3.56
C TRP A 1065 -22.49 41.68 -2.50
N ASP A 1066 -23.81 41.92 -2.58
CA ASP A 1066 -24.49 42.86 -1.67
C ASP A 1066 -24.56 42.33 -0.21
N GLU A 1067 -24.46 41.01 -0.01
CA GLU A 1067 -24.33 40.42 1.33
C GLU A 1067 -22.86 40.12 1.68
N LEU A 1068 -22.04 39.63 0.73
CA LEU A 1068 -20.63 39.33 1.01
C LEU A 1068 -19.79 40.58 1.29
N ASP A 1069 -20.01 41.70 0.60
CA ASP A 1069 -19.31 42.97 0.85
C ASP A 1069 -19.62 43.47 2.28
N LYS A 1070 -20.89 43.41 2.67
CA LYS A 1070 -21.42 43.81 3.98
C LYS A 1070 -20.86 42.97 5.15
N ILE A 1071 -20.69 41.66 4.97
CA ILE A 1071 -20.06 40.81 6.01
C ILE A 1071 -18.52 40.96 5.98
N SER A 1072 -17.92 41.22 4.81
CA SER A 1072 -16.49 41.54 4.71
C SER A 1072 -16.11 42.75 5.58
N GLU A 1073 -16.93 43.80 5.60
CA GLU A 1073 -16.75 44.96 6.48
C GLU A 1073 -16.73 44.58 7.96
N GLN A 1074 -17.55 43.61 8.41
CA GLN A 1074 -17.54 43.14 9.80
C GLN A 1074 -16.25 42.37 10.11
N LEU A 1075 -15.74 41.57 9.16
CA LEU A 1075 -14.49 40.83 9.28
C LEU A 1075 -13.26 41.75 9.27
N GLU A 1076 -13.29 42.83 8.48
CA GLU A 1076 -12.28 43.89 8.47
C GLU A 1076 -12.24 44.64 9.82
N VAL A 1077 -13.40 44.98 10.40
CA VAL A 1077 -13.49 45.59 11.73
C VAL A 1077 -13.03 44.64 12.84
N LEU A 1078 -13.30 43.33 12.74
CA LEU A 1078 -12.78 42.32 13.68
C LEU A 1078 -11.24 42.28 13.69
N ARG A 1079 -10.63 42.41 12.51
CA ARG A 1079 -9.18 42.38 12.31
C ARG A 1079 -8.47 43.67 12.74
N ALA A 1080 -9.17 44.81 12.77
CA ALA A 1080 -8.56 46.10 13.09
C ALA A 1080 -7.98 46.15 14.54
N PRO A 1081 -6.71 46.55 14.73
CA PRO A 1081 -6.09 46.61 16.07
C PRO A 1081 -6.79 47.58 17.03
N SER A 1082 -7.43 48.63 16.50
CA SER A 1082 -8.14 49.67 17.24
C SER A 1082 -9.57 49.31 17.68
N SER A 1083 -10.11 48.17 17.23
CA SER A 1083 -11.49 47.77 17.56
C SER A 1083 -11.62 47.28 19.01
N THR A 1084 -12.54 47.88 19.76
CA THR A 1084 -12.82 47.58 21.17
C THR A 1084 -13.43 46.17 21.35
N PRO A 1085 -13.41 45.60 22.57
CA PRO A 1085 -14.03 44.29 22.84
C PRO A 1085 -15.51 44.24 22.46
N GLU A 1086 -16.27 45.32 22.69
CA GLU A 1086 -17.70 45.43 22.40
C GLU A 1086 -17.94 45.49 20.90
N ALA A 1087 -17.09 46.22 20.16
CA ALA A 1087 -17.13 46.26 18.70
C ALA A 1087 -16.83 44.88 18.08
N LYS A 1088 -15.83 44.17 18.62
CA LYS A 1088 -15.47 42.80 18.19
C LYS A 1088 -16.58 41.80 18.53
N LEU A 1089 -17.21 41.88 19.70
CA LEU A 1089 -18.38 41.08 20.03
C LEU A 1089 -19.52 41.36 19.04
N LYS A 1090 -19.88 42.63 18.81
CA LYS A 1090 -20.95 43.01 17.86
C LYS A 1090 -20.71 42.47 16.44
N CYS A 1091 -19.49 42.55 15.93
CA CYS A 1091 -19.16 42.02 14.60
C CYS A 1091 -19.18 40.48 14.56
N THR A 1092 -18.77 39.82 15.66
CA THR A 1092 -18.90 38.36 15.83
C THR A 1092 -20.37 37.94 15.81
N ASN A 1093 -21.25 38.68 16.49
CA ASN A 1093 -22.70 38.44 16.47
C ASN A 1093 -23.26 38.57 15.05
N ALA A 1094 -22.91 39.64 14.32
CA ALA A 1094 -23.36 39.84 12.93
C ALA A 1094 -22.90 38.70 11.98
N PHE A 1095 -21.71 38.13 12.22
CA PHE A 1095 -21.25 36.94 11.50
C PHE A 1095 -22.01 35.66 11.92
N VAL A 1096 -22.28 35.48 13.21
CA VAL A 1096 -23.10 34.38 13.73
C VAL A 1096 -24.53 34.45 13.18
N ASP A 1097 -25.12 35.64 13.04
CA ASP A 1097 -26.42 35.88 12.42
C ASP A 1097 -26.40 35.60 10.90
N PHE A 1098 -25.28 35.84 10.22
CA PHE A 1098 -25.10 35.45 8.82
C PHE A 1098 -25.08 33.92 8.64
N GLY A 1099 -24.29 33.19 9.45
CA GLY A 1099 -24.30 31.73 9.47
C GLY A 1099 -25.67 31.14 9.85
N GLN A 1100 -26.39 31.79 10.78
CA GLN A 1100 -27.78 31.45 11.11
C GLN A 1100 -28.75 31.67 9.95
N ARG A 1101 -28.56 32.70 9.10
CA ARG A 1101 -29.39 32.90 7.91
C ARG A 1101 -29.11 31.88 6.81
N LEU A 1102 -27.84 31.55 6.54
CA LEU A 1102 -27.47 30.49 5.60
C LEU A 1102 -28.12 29.14 6.00
N TRP A 1103 -28.05 28.80 7.28
CA TRP A 1103 -28.70 27.61 7.84
C TRP A 1103 -30.24 27.71 7.91
N GLY A 1104 -30.76 28.90 8.21
CA GLY A 1104 -32.21 29.16 8.29
C GLY A 1104 -32.90 29.03 6.94
N ALA A 1105 -32.28 29.55 5.87
CA ALA A 1105 -32.75 29.39 4.50
C ALA A 1105 -32.79 27.91 4.09
N ALA A 1106 -31.79 27.12 4.48
CA ALA A 1106 -31.76 25.67 4.23
C ALA A 1106 -32.95 24.90 4.83
N ARG A 1107 -33.57 25.44 5.90
CA ARG A 1107 -34.68 24.82 6.66
C ARG A 1107 -36.10 25.22 6.24
N GLN A 1108 -36.29 26.14 5.29
CA GLN A 1108 -37.65 26.61 4.91
C GLN A 1108 -38.41 25.63 4.00
N GLU A 1109 -38.76 24.46 4.56
CA GLU A 1109 -39.87 23.56 4.15
C GLU A 1109 -39.90 22.35 5.11
N HIS A 1110 -40.63 22.45 6.21
CA HIS A 1110 -40.93 21.35 7.12
C HIS A 1110 -42.15 21.64 8.01
#